data_AF-N4X335-F1
#
_entry.id   AF-N4X335-F1
#
_cell.length_a   1.000
_cell.length_b   1.000
_cell.length_c   1.000
_cell.angle_alpha   90.00
_cell.angle_beta   90.00
_cell.angle_gamma   90.00
#
_symmetry.space_group_name_H-M   'P 1'
#
loop_
_entity.id
_entity.type
_entity.pdbx_description
1 polymer ?
#
loop_
_entity_poly.entity_id
_entity_poly.type
_entity_poly.pdbx_seq_one_letter_code
_entity_poly.pdbx_strand_id
1 'polypeptide(L)'
;MAQDKVQPFEIPKTCKGGVVVNEGPDFYVEVQDVPVPEIGPTDVLIKLNATGICHSDLHVMANDWDMPKMSDMGVRCSGHEGAGVIVKVGDHVKNLKPGMRAGYKPVQDTCGVCELCRNGNECYCSKAVMTGLMVDGSYKQYIVSPERYTTLIPDGVNDYIAGPIMCSASTMYTSIKESQLRPGQWAIFPGAGGGVGLQGLQLAKAMGLRAVAIDTGEEKKKLCLEVGGAEHFIDFRKVENVADEVVRLCDGIGAHGVFVTAVQSYPSSISYLGNRIGGKVMCIGLPPAGTQHVDVDPTHMCMKKQTITGTLVSNMADVDKTLEFASRGLLKPIYTVYPLSQFNEAVQKLKRGEIAGRAVVDFNQDSSHSRSPIGHVNTSSSRASNGKQPAVEDDRSDEEALLADDPLDPDLPEQLSFKRKPKASASSFGFSRYFPSPLTPSSSRASPSPRSHRTTPSNELDLNYLEAPGGAGERTQDAKDASGLDWHVEGPGRRVGYDDLTAIDWIFEYAKERQRLRYLYTGTSGILGHMKQLADASQVWIILVAAGVLSGGIAAFIDIASDWLADLKTGYCHNVDGDGRFYLNKSFCCWGINEAQACHDWDSWGSAMGIGSAGGRYVVDYVLFILYSVLFAACASFLVREFSPYAKHSGIPEIKTVLGGFVIRHFLGGWTLVTKTIGLCLAVASGLWLGKEGPLVHVACCSANLFMKLFSSVNGNEARKREVLSAAAAAGISVAFGAPIGGVLFSLEQLSYYFPDKTMWSSFVCAMVAAVTLQACNPFRTGKLVLYQVTYHSGWHDFELLPFVFLGILGGLFGGLFIKLNMGVAEWRKNRQYLKGPVREVVIVAFVTALINFPIKFMRAQASELVHILFAECADLSEDTLGLCKSGKANTGVIALLLVSSGLGIILAGFTFGLQIPAGIILPSMAIGGLFGRAVGLSMQVVQAAWPSLFFFSSCEPDVPCVTPGTYAIIGAASALAGTTRMTVSIVVIMFELTGALTYVLPIMIAVMISKWIGDAISPRGIYESWIHFKGYPFLDNRDDNGSSIPDVSASHVMTRTEDLTAITATGHTIGSLRDLLSQHRFRGFPVIDNSRDALLLGYISRTELQYALQTALTPPRNLAPETEAYFAHQPLSDPTTSLDLRPWMDQTPMTLNAKASFQLTVSMFQKLGLRYVLFTDRGTLKGLLTKKDVWYVMEGMEEEREDDGRGGLGEQRQEDEEDEQSDLLGTAEEHAGLIGGHGR
;
A
#
# COMPACT_ATOMS: atom_id res chain seq x y z
N MET A 1 -31.58 49.95 50.18
CA MET A 1 -32.81 49.22 49.80
C MET A 1 -33.14 49.57 48.36
N ALA A 2 -32.99 48.62 47.45
CA ALA A 2 -33.61 48.60 46.13
C ALA A 2 -33.80 47.11 45.81
N GLN A 3 -35.05 46.67 45.68
CA GLN A 3 -35.36 45.30 45.28
C GLN A 3 -35.71 45.35 43.79
N ASP A 4 -34.74 45.07 42.93
CA ASP A 4 -35.00 44.89 41.51
C ASP A 4 -35.87 43.64 41.34
N LYS A 5 -37.15 43.89 41.05
CA LYS A 5 -38.13 42.85 40.76
C LYS A 5 -37.79 42.23 39.40
N VAL A 6 -36.98 41.17 39.42
CA VAL A 6 -36.83 40.24 38.30
C VAL A 6 -38.24 39.85 37.86
N GLN A 7 -38.62 40.18 36.62
CA GLN A 7 -39.89 39.72 36.07
C GLN A 7 -39.83 38.20 35.95
N PRO A 8 -40.84 37.45 36.42
CA PRO A 8 -40.85 36.01 36.23
C PRO A 8 -40.98 35.71 34.74
N PHE A 9 -39.97 35.03 34.19
CA PHE A 9 -40.05 34.53 32.82
C PHE A 9 -41.16 33.47 32.74
N GLU A 10 -42.08 33.64 31.79
CA GLU A 10 -43.07 32.61 31.49
C GLU A 10 -42.37 31.46 30.74
N ILE A 11 -42.32 30.28 31.38
CA ILE A 11 -41.64 29.09 30.87
C ILE A 11 -42.72 28.13 30.38
N PRO A 12 -42.81 27.85 29.07
CA PRO A 12 -43.82 26.95 28.53
C PRO A 12 -43.48 25.48 28.87
N LYS A 13 -44.46 24.58 28.75
CA LYS A 13 -44.23 23.13 28.94
C LYS A 13 -43.49 22.49 27.77
N THR A 14 -43.65 23.05 26.57
CA THR A 14 -42.99 22.63 25.33
C THR A 14 -42.40 23.84 24.63
N CYS A 15 -41.34 23.63 23.86
CA CYS A 15 -40.68 24.64 23.05
C CYS A 15 -40.30 24.04 21.68
N LYS A 16 -39.86 24.88 20.74
CA LYS A 16 -39.40 24.37 19.45
C LYS A 16 -37.99 23.80 19.55
N GLY A 17 -37.77 22.69 18.85
CA GLY A 17 -36.46 22.11 18.65
C GLY A 17 -36.30 21.51 17.26
N GLY A 18 -35.11 21.67 16.68
CA GLY A 18 -34.66 20.92 15.53
C GLY A 18 -34.36 19.48 15.93
N VAL A 19 -35.35 18.61 15.74
CA VAL A 19 -35.27 17.17 15.97
C VAL A 19 -34.58 16.52 14.78
N VAL A 20 -33.64 15.62 15.07
CA VAL A 20 -32.95 14.83 14.04
C VAL A 20 -33.86 13.68 13.61
N VAL A 21 -34.04 13.53 12.29
CA VAL A 21 -34.84 12.46 11.67
C VAL A 21 -33.94 11.70 10.69
N ASN A 22 -34.08 10.38 10.65
CA ASN A 22 -33.22 9.46 9.89
C ASN A 22 -31.72 9.59 10.24
N GLU A 23 -31.36 9.51 11.52
CA GLU A 23 -29.96 9.44 11.98
C GLU A 23 -29.17 8.38 11.19
N GLY A 24 -28.07 8.81 10.57
CA GLY A 24 -27.42 8.08 9.47
C GLY A 24 -27.13 9.00 8.28
N PRO A 25 -26.58 8.48 7.16
CA PRO A 25 -26.17 9.30 6.01
C PRO A 25 -27.26 10.23 5.44
N ASP A 26 -28.53 9.81 5.49
CA ASP A 26 -29.68 10.53 4.94
C ASP A 26 -30.40 11.45 5.96
N PHE A 27 -29.73 11.81 7.05
CA PHE A 27 -30.31 12.63 8.11
C PHE A 27 -30.84 13.99 7.60
N TYR A 28 -31.92 14.44 8.24
CA TYR A 28 -32.45 15.80 8.13
C TYR A 28 -32.98 16.29 9.48
N VAL A 29 -33.19 17.60 9.59
CA VAL A 29 -33.71 18.23 10.82
C VAL A 29 -35.15 18.68 10.60
N GLU A 30 -36.06 18.30 11.49
CA GLU A 30 -37.45 18.76 11.50
C GLU A 30 -37.72 19.61 12.74
N VAL A 31 -38.42 20.74 12.58
CA VAL A 31 -38.77 21.62 13.71
C VAL A 31 -40.04 21.11 14.39
N GLN A 32 -39.88 20.41 15.50
CA GLN A 32 -40.97 19.84 16.30
C GLN A 32 -41.17 20.60 17.62
N ASP A 33 -42.32 20.39 18.28
CA ASP A 33 -42.51 20.75 19.68
C ASP A 33 -41.91 19.66 20.59
N VAL A 34 -40.95 20.05 21.42
CA VAL A 34 -40.23 19.17 22.37
C VAL A 34 -40.48 19.66 23.81
N PRO A 35 -40.43 18.78 24.83
CA PRO A 35 -40.62 19.20 26.22
C PRO A 35 -39.50 20.15 26.67
N VAL A 36 -39.88 21.20 27.42
CA VAL A 36 -38.91 22.02 28.14
C VAL A 36 -38.36 21.20 29.30
N PRO A 37 -37.03 21.03 29.44
CA PRO A 37 -36.46 20.21 30.49
C PRO A 37 -36.62 20.84 31.88
N GLU A 38 -36.86 20.01 32.89
CA GLU A 38 -36.78 20.42 34.29
C GLU A 38 -35.31 20.57 34.72
N ILE A 39 -35.06 21.40 35.73
CA ILE A 39 -33.72 21.68 36.27
C ILE A 39 -33.55 21.10 37.66
N GLY A 40 -32.37 20.57 37.96
CA GLY A 40 -32.00 20.18 39.31
C GLY A 40 -31.63 21.40 40.19
N PRO A 41 -31.39 21.19 41.49
CA PRO A 41 -31.10 22.29 42.43
C PRO A 41 -29.84 23.10 42.08
N THR A 42 -28.90 22.53 41.34
CA THR A 42 -27.60 23.14 41.00
C THR A 42 -27.55 23.80 39.61
N ASP A 43 -28.67 23.77 38.88
CA ASP A 43 -28.65 23.96 37.44
C ASP A 43 -29.40 25.23 37.02
N VAL A 44 -29.11 25.71 35.82
CA VAL A 44 -29.78 26.86 35.21
C VAL A 44 -30.49 26.45 33.93
N LEU A 45 -31.68 27.01 33.71
CA LEU A 45 -32.42 26.87 32.46
C LEU A 45 -32.08 28.09 31.59
N ILE A 46 -31.46 27.85 30.43
CA ILE A 46 -31.11 28.91 29.47
C ILE A 46 -32.10 28.84 28.32
N LYS A 47 -32.82 29.94 28.08
CA LYS A 47 -33.55 30.13 26.80
C LYS A 47 -32.54 30.62 25.78
N LEU A 48 -32.28 29.82 24.75
CA LEU A 48 -31.40 30.18 23.65
C LEU A 48 -32.10 31.20 22.74
N ASN A 49 -31.38 32.28 22.42
CA ASN A 49 -31.76 33.24 21.39
C ASN A 49 -31.25 32.78 20.02
N ALA A 50 -30.05 32.22 19.98
CA ALA A 50 -29.44 31.71 18.76
C ALA A 50 -28.67 30.41 19.02
N THR A 51 -28.52 29.60 17.97
CA THR A 51 -27.54 28.51 17.91
C THR A 51 -26.72 28.62 16.64
N GLY A 52 -25.40 28.47 16.73
CA GLY A 52 -24.60 28.11 15.57
C GLY A 52 -24.92 26.68 15.09
N ILE A 53 -24.52 26.38 13.85
CA ILE A 53 -24.51 25.02 13.28
C ILE A 53 -23.05 24.70 12.96
N CYS A 54 -22.47 23.70 13.61
CA CYS A 54 -21.09 23.28 13.38
C CYS A 54 -21.00 22.01 12.51
N HIS A 55 -19.86 21.78 11.86
CA HIS A 55 -19.67 20.58 11.05
C HIS A 55 -19.64 19.30 11.92
N SER A 56 -19.19 19.41 13.17
CA SER A 56 -19.29 18.36 14.20
C SER A 56 -20.72 17.96 14.54
N ASP A 57 -21.72 18.84 14.40
CA ASP A 57 -23.13 18.44 14.55
C ASP A 57 -23.56 17.50 13.41
N LEU A 58 -23.02 17.71 12.21
CA LEU A 58 -23.35 16.89 11.04
C LEU A 58 -22.83 15.46 11.21
N HIS A 59 -21.64 15.27 11.79
CA HIS A 59 -21.07 13.96 12.08
C HIS A 59 -21.90 13.19 13.13
N VAL A 60 -22.33 13.87 14.20
CA VAL A 60 -23.24 13.29 15.20
C VAL A 60 -24.57 12.88 14.58
N MET A 61 -25.16 13.69 13.69
CA MET A 61 -26.40 13.35 13.00
C MET A 61 -26.23 12.28 11.90
N ALA A 62 -25.04 12.20 11.29
CA ALA A 62 -24.69 11.20 10.29
C ALA A 62 -24.35 9.83 10.88
N ASN A 63 -24.01 9.76 12.17
CA ASN A 63 -23.42 8.60 12.83
C ASN A 63 -22.24 8.03 12.02
N ASP A 64 -21.26 8.89 11.71
CA ASP A 64 -20.07 8.57 10.91
C ASP A 64 -18.74 8.60 11.70
N TRP A 65 -18.84 8.77 13.03
CA TRP A 65 -17.75 8.59 13.99
C TRP A 65 -17.86 7.25 14.74
N ASP A 66 -16.73 6.75 15.25
CA ASP A 66 -16.66 5.53 16.08
C ASP A 66 -17.13 5.80 17.52
N MET A 67 -18.41 6.13 17.67
CA MET A 67 -19.09 6.42 18.95
C MET A 67 -20.55 5.93 18.92
N PRO A 68 -21.21 5.75 20.08
CA PRO A 68 -22.63 5.42 20.14
C PRO A 68 -23.52 6.48 19.49
N LYS A 69 -24.69 6.07 18.98
CA LYS A 69 -25.69 6.95 18.37
C LYS A 69 -26.24 7.97 19.37
N MET A 70 -26.65 9.12 18.86
CA MET A 70 -27.39 10.09 19.68
C MET A 70 -28.77 9.54 20.08
N SER A 71 -29.43 8.75 19.21
CA SER A 71 -30.69 8.06 19.56
C SER A 71 -30.53 6.96 20.61
N ASP A 72 -29.43 6.21 20.61
CA ASP A 72 -29.13 5.20 21.66
C ASP A 72 -28.95 5.85 23.04
N MET A 73 -28.44 7.08 23.06
CA MET A 73 -28.34 7.93 24.27
C MET A 73 -29.66 8.66 24.63
N GLY A 74 -30.74 8.43 23.87
CA GLY A 74 -32.05 9.07 24.07
C GLY A 74 -32.12 10.54 23.66
N VAL A 75 -31.12 11.05 22.95
CA VAL A 75 -31.01 12.46 22.51
C VAL A 75 -31.78 12.65 21.21
N ARG A 76 -32.50 13.77 21.09
CA ARG A 76 -33.32 14.08 19.89
C ARG A 76 -32.91 15.37 19.18
N CYS A 77 -32.29 16.30 19.89
CA CYS A 77 -31.83 17.57 19.33
C CYS A 77 -30.30 17.63 19.40
N SER A 78 -29.63 17.84 18.26
CA SER A 78 -28.16 18.05 18.20
C SER A 78 -27.78 19.50 18.54
N GLY A 79 -26.55 19.94 18.23
CA GLY A 79 -26.08 21.32 18.43
C GLY A 79 -25.22 21.54 19.67
N HIS A 80 -24.18 22.35 19.55
CA HIS A 80 -23.31 22.70 20.69
C HIS A 80 -22.78 24.15 20.69
N GLU A 81 -23.55 25.08 20.10
CA GLU A 81 -23.16 26.49 19.90
C GLU A 81 -24.28 27.47 20.30
N GLY A 82 -24.88 27.26 21.47
CA GLY A 82 -26.00 28.07 21.94
C GLY A 82 -25.57 29.40 22.59
N ALA A 83 -26.34 30.46 22.38
CA ALA A 83 -26.25 31.70 23.14
C ALA A 83 -27.65 32.22 23.50
N GLY A 84 -27.83 32.71 24.73
CA GLY A 84 -29.11 33.23 25.20
C GLY A 84 -29.12 33.72 26.64
N VAL A 85 -30.26 33.59 27.30
CA VAL A 85 -30.56 34.20 28.62
C VAL A 85 -30.98 33.13 29.63
N ILE A 86 -30.42 33.18 30.84
CA ILE A 86 -30.88 32.37 31.97
C ILE A 86 -32.30 32.81 32.34
N VAL A 87 -33.26 31.90 32.31
CA VAL A 87 -34.68 32.17 32.64
C VAL A 87 -35.12 31.56 33.96
N LYS A 88 -34.43 30.53 34.44
CA LYS A 88 -34.66 29.88 35.75
C LYS A 88 -33.33 29.41 36.33
N VAL A 89 -33.25 29.36 37.66
CA VAL A 89 -32.12 28.79 38.43
C VAL A 89 -32.67 27.83 39.49
N GLY A 90 -31.91 26.81 39.84
CA GLY A 90 -32.23 25.87 40.92
C GLY A 90 -31.95 26.44 42.32
N ASP A 91 -32.54 25.82 43.35
CA ASP A 91 -32.55 26.33 44.73
C ASP A 91 -31.16 26.42 45.41
N HIS A 92 -30.14 25.78 44.86
CA HIS A 92 -28.76 25.78 45.36
C HIS A 92 -27.79 26.62 44.50
N VAL A 93 -28.26 27.25 43.42
CA VAL A 93 -27.48 28.18 42.56
C VAL A 93 -27.19 29.47 43.34
N LYS A 94 -25.95 29.98 43.27
CA LYS A 94 -25.50 31.09 44.16
C LYS A 94 -25.01 32.34 43.44
N ASN A 95 -24.38 32.17 42.29
CA ASN A 95 -23.67 33.19 41.55
C ASN A 95 -24.49 33.65 40.34
N LEU A 96 -25.18 32.71 39.69
CA LEU A 96 -26.02 32.95 38.51
C LEU A 96 -27.45 33.36 38.88
N LYS A 97 -28.08 34.18 38.03
CA LYS A 97 -29.43 34.72 38.24
C LYS A 97 -30.20 34.79 36.91
N PRO A 98 -31.55 34.69 36.94
CA PRO A 98 -32.35 34.95 35.75
C PRO A 98 -32.12 36.36 35.19
N GLY A 99 -32.12 36.49 33.87
CA GLY A 99 -31.78 37.71 33.13
C GLY A 99 -30.30 37.84 32.73
N MET A 100 -29.40 37.04 33.30
CA MET A 100 -27.99 37.01 32.87
C MET A 100 -27.84 36.26 31.54
N ARG A 101 -26.93 36.71 30.67
CA ARG A 101 -26.64 36.06 29.38
C ARG A 101 -25.60 34.95 29.52
N ALA A 102 -25.85 33.82 28.90
CA ALA A 102 -25.06 32.61 29.03
C ALA A 102 -24.99 31.81 27.73
N GLY A 103 -23.89 31.08 27.55
CA GLY A 103 -23.62 30.24 26.39
C GLY A 103 -23.68 28.74 26.70
N TYR A 104 -23.93 27.95 25.66
CA TYR A 104 -23.98 26.48 25.69
C TYR A 104 -22.99 25.92 24.67
N LYS A 105 -22.15 24.98 25.11
CA LYS A 105 -20.87 24.62 24.48
C LYS A 105 -20.71 23.09 24.35
N PRO A 106 -19.69 22.57 23.63
CA PRO A 106 -19.49 21.12 23.36
C PRO A 106 -19.51 20.21 24.59
N VAL A 107 -19.11 20.72 25.74
CA VAL A 107 -19.13 20.00 27.02
C VAL A 107 -20.11 20.71 27.97
N GLN A 108 -21.13 19.99 28.42
CA GLN A 108 -22.13 20.47 29.37
C GLN A 108 -21.58 20.55 30.79
N ASP A 109 -20.77 19.57 31.17
CA ASP A 109 -20.24 19.39 32.53
C ASP A 109 -19.03 18.43 32.54
N THR A 110 -18.24 18.45 33.62
CA THR A 110 -17.10 17.55 33.85
C THR A 110 -17.01 17.13 35.31
N CYS A 111 -16.13 16.17 35.66
CA CYS A 111 -16.03 15.74 37.07
C CYS A 111 -15.41 16.78 38.03
N GLY A 112 -14.70 17.80 37.53
CA GLY A 112 -14.03 18.83 38.34
C GLY A 112 -12.91 18.38 39.28
N VAL A 113 -12.63 17.07 39.39
CA VAL A 113 -11.72 16.51 40.42
C VAL A 113 -10.57 15.68 39.90
N CYS A 114 -10.60 15.20 38.66
CA CYS A 114 -9.46 14.48 38.07
C CYS A 114 -8.32 15.42 37.68
N GLU A 115 -7.15 14.87 37.40
CA GLU A 115 -5.95 15.62 37.00
C GLU A 115 -6.20 16.54 35.79
N LEU A 116 -6.83 16.02 34.72
CA LEU A 116 -7.17 16.80 33.52
C LEU A 116 -8.06 18.00 33.86
N CYS A 117 -9.04 17.82 34.76
CA CYS A 117 -9.91 18.91 35.23
C CYS A 117 -9.20 19.96 36.10
N ARG A 118 -8.04 19.63 36.67
CA ARG A 118 -7.26 20.54 37.53
C ARG A 118 -6.13 21.24 36.77
N ASN A 119 -5.71 20.68 35.65
CA ASN A 119 -4.60 21.17 34.82
C ASN A 119 -5.08 21.98 33.58
N GLY A 120 -6.37 22.35 33.51
CA GLY A 120 -6.93 23.15 32.41
C GLY A 120 -7.20 22.37 31.12
N ASN A 121 -7.31 21.05 31.22
CA ASN A 121 -7.59 20.10 30.13
C ASN A 121 -8.95 19.40 30.38
N GLU A 122 -9.91 20.06 31.03
CA GLU A 122 -11.17 19.44 31.47
C GLU A 122 -12.03 18.90 30.32
N CYS A 123 -11.87 19.44 29.13
CA CYS A 123 -12.49 18.96 27.88
C CYS A 123 -12.10 17.51 27.51
N TYR A 124 -10.95 17.01 27.98
CA TYR A 124 -10.52 15.62 27.82
C TYR A 124 -10.89 14.72 29.00
N CYS A 125 -11.75 15.17 29.92
CA CYS A 125 -12.20 14.35 31.05
C CYS A 125 -12.99 13.12 30.55
N SER A 126 -12.65 11.92 31.03
CA SER A 126 -13.42 10.69 30.80
C SER A 126 -14.82 10.66 31.44
N LYS A 127 -15.23 11.78 32.06
CA LYS A 127 -16.58 12.07 32.56
C LYS A 127 -17.07 13.45 32.06
N ALA A 128 -16.58 13.90 30.92
CA ALA A 128 -17.14 15.03 30.20
C ALA A 128 -18.49 14.63 29.58
N VAL A 129 -19.51 15.47 29.74
CA VAL A 129 -20.85 15.24 29.17
C VAL A 129 -20.94 16.02 27.85
N MET A 130 -21.00 15.31 26.71
CA MET A 130 -21.01 15.94 25.38
C MET A 130 -22.42 16.39 24.98
N THR A 131 -22.57 17.66 24.61
CA THR A 131 -23.83 18.23 24.14
C THR A 131 -24.15 17.81 22.71
N GLY A 132 -25.43 17.57 22.42
CA GLY A 132 -25.90 17.04 21.14
C GLY A 132 -25.70 15.53 20.95
N LEU A 133 -24.90 14.87 21.79
CA LEU A 133 -24.58 13.43 21.71
C LEU A 133 -25.02 12.64 22.95
N MET A 134 -24.64 13.08 24.15
CA MET A 134 -24.99 12.40 25.42
C MET A 134 -26.18 13.06 26.13
N VAL A 135 -26.46 14.32 25.79
CA VAL A 135 -27.59 15.13 26.25
C VAL A 135 -28.04 16.03 25.10
N ASP A 136 -29.31 16.47 25.10
CA ASP A 136 -29.80 17.40 24.08
C ASP A 136 -28.92 18.65 23.93
N GLY A 137 -28.66 18.96 22.67
CA GLY A 137 -27.86 20.07 22.21
C GLY A 137 -28.61 21.40 22.07
N SER A 138 -27.93 22.39 21.49
CA SER A 138 -28.44 23.75 21.29
C SER A 138 -29.50 23.90 20.20
N TYR A 139 -29.89 22.83 19.49
CA TYR A 139 -30.96 22.91 18.47
C TYR A 139 -32.37 23.04 19.06
N LYS A 140 -32.53 23.03 20.39
CA LYS A 140 -33.79 23.35 21.08
C LYS A 140 -33.74 24.67 21.85
N GLN A 141 -34.87 25.37 21.90
CA GLN A 141 -34.99 26.72 22.48
C GLN A 141 -34.67 26.81 23.99
N TYR A 142 -34.78 25.72 24.76
CA TYR A 142 -34.53 25.71 26.21
C TYR A 142 -33.63 24.54 26.59
N ILE A 143 -32.46 24.84 27.15
CA ILE A 143 -31.45 23.84 27.57
C ILE A 143 -31.13 23.99 29.06
N VAL A 144 -30.57 22.92 29.65
CA VAL A 144 -30.08 22.91 31.04
C VAL A 144 -28.56 22.97 31.03
N SER A 145 -27.96 23.74 31.93
CA SER A 145 -26.52 23.67 32.21
C SER A 145 -26.28 23.78 33.72
N PRO A 146 -25.36 23.00 34.32
CA PRO A 146 -24.98 23.17 35.72
C PRO A 146 -24.33 24.53 35.97
N GLU A 147 -24.61 25.16 37.12
CA GLU A 147 -24.03 26.48 37.46
C GLU A 147 -22.49 26.48 37.32
N ARG A 148 -21.84 25.40 37.80
CA ARG A 148 -20.37 25.28 37.83
C ARG A 148 -19.68 25.30 36.48
N TYR A 149 -20.42 25.07 35.39
CA TYR A 149 -19.85 24.94 34.04
C TYR A 149 -20.54 25.86 33.01
N THR A 150 -21.54 26.65 33.43
CA THR A 150 -22.18 27.66 32.58
C THR A 150 -21.19 28.81 32.32
N THR A 151 -20.95 29.14 31.05
CA THR A 151 -20.12 30.30 30.67
C THR A 151 -21.01 31.53 30.45
N LEU A 152 -20.65 32.67 31.06
CA LEU A 152 -21.38 33.94 30.91
C LEU A 152 -20.94 34.69 29.65
N ILE A 153 -21.89 35.31 28.95
CA ILE A 153 -21.60 36.13 27.77
C ILE A 153 -21.51 37.61 28.22
N PRO A 154 -20.37 38.29 28.00
CA PRO A 154 -20.22 39.69 28.39
C PRO A 154 -21.08 40.64 27.55
N ASP A 155 -21.42 41.78 28.14
CA ASP A 155 -22.12 42.86 27.45
C ASP A 155 -21.32 43.38 26.25
N GLY A 156 -22.04 43.81 25.20
CA GLY A 156 -21.45 44.24 23.93
C GLY A 156 -21.22 43.12 22.91
N VAL A 157 -21.04 41.87 23.33
CA VAL A 157 -20.99 40.72 22.39
C VAL A 157 -22.42 40.32 22.00
N ASN A 158 -22.72 40.22 20.70
CA ASN A 158 -24.03 39.79 20.18
C ASN A 158 -24.21 38.25 20.30
N ASP A 159 -25.41 37.75 20.59
CA ASP A 159 -25.68 36.30 20.68
C ASP A 159 -25.32 35.53 19.39
N TYR A 160 -25.53 36.11 18.21
CA TYR A 160 -25.13 35.49 16.92
C TYR A 160 -23.61 35.38 16.75
N ILE A 161 -22.83 36.16 17.51
CA ILE A 161 -21.36 36.03 17.61
C ILE A 161 -21.01 35.05 18.72
N ALA A 162 -21.67 35.16 19.88
CA ALA A 162 -21.38 34.38 21.07
C ALA A 162 -21.64 32.88 20.91
N GLY A 163 -22.70 32.47 20.20
CA GLY A 163 -23.00 31.05 19.94
C GLY A 163 -21.83 30.33 19.25
N PRO A 164 -21.39 30.79 18.06
CA PRO A 164 -20.18 30.30 17.40
C PRO A 164 -18.87 30.48 18.18
N ILE A 165 -18.83 31.32 19.22
CA ILE A 165 -17.66 31.39 20.12
C ILE A 165 -17.60 30.20 21.06
N MET A 166 -18.73 29.60 21.44
CA MET A 166 -18.77 28.46 22.37
C MET A 166 -18.08 27.19 21.84
N CYS A 167 -17.84 27.12 20.53
CA CYS A 167 -17.07 26.04 19.91
C CYS A 167 -16.05 26.59 18.91
N SER A 168 -16.47 27.02 17.71
CA SER A 168 -15.50 27.22 16.63
C SER A 168 -14.44 28.30 16.88
N ALA A 169 -14.78 29.42 17.54
CA ALA A 169 -13.77 30.42 17.85
C ALA A 169 -12.88 30.00 19.02
N SER A 170 -13.45 29.45 20.09
CA SER A 170 -12.66 29.06 21.26
C SER A 170 -11.74 27.90 20.94
N THR A 171 -12.19 26.88 20.19
CA THR A 171 -11.36 25.77 19.71
C THR A 171 -10.16 26.29 18.91
N MET A 172 -10.36 27.30 18.05
CA MET A 172 -9.26 27.94 17.35
C MET A 172 -8.31 28.69 18.29
N TYR A 173 -8.81 29.39 19.31
CA TYR A 173 -7.97 30.04 20.33
C TYR A 173 -7.15 29.02 21.12
N THR A 174 -7.77 27.94 21.60
CA THR A 174 -7.11 26.81 22.27
C THR A 174 -6.00 26.22 21.40
N SER A 175 -6.29 25.94 20.12
CA SER A 175 -5.33 25.37 19.18
C SER A 175 -4.16 26.31 18.87
N ILE A 176 -4.42 27.61 18.66
CA ILE A 176 -3.36 28.62 18.44
C ILE A 176 -2.51 28.78 19.71
N LYS A 177 -3.10 28.79 20.91
CA LYS A 177 -2.39 28.82 22.19
C LYS A 177 -1.49 27.59 22.38
N GLU A 178 -1.99 26.39 22.15
CA GLU A 178 -1.24 25.12 22.30
C GLU A 178 -0.16 24.93 21.23
N SER A 179 -0.33 25.52 20.05
CA SER A 179 0.72 25.60 19.05
C SER A 179 1.97 26.36 19.56
N GLN A 180 1.83 27.23 20.57
CA GLN A 180 2.90 28.07 21.12
C GLN A 180 3.60 28.97 20.07
N LEU A 181 2.93 29.26 18.95
CA LEU A 181 3.39 30.22 17.96
C LEU A 181 3.50 31.62 18.59
N ARG A 182 4.49 32.39 18.11
CA ARG A 182 4.81 33.74 18.58
C ARG A 182 4.42 34.79 17.54
N PRO A 183 4.09 36.03 17.95
CA PRO A 183 3.85 37.13 17.02
C PRO A 183 4.93 37.23 15.94
N GLY A 184 4.51 37.46 14.70
CA GLY A 184 5.36 37.45 13.50
C GLY A 184 5.55 36.08 12.84
N GLN A 185 5.14 34.97 13.46
CA GLN A 185 5.25 33.63 12.86
C GLN A 185 4.08 33.29 11.93
N TRP A 186 4.40 32.55 10.87
CA TRP A 186 3.47 32.09 9.83
C TRP A 186 2.52 30.99 10.29
N ALA A 187 1.21 31.25 10.16
CA ALA A 187 0.11 30.36 10.49
C ALA A 187 -0.76 30.09 9.24
N ILE A 188 -0.94 28.83 8.84
CA ILE A 188 -1.67 28.44 7.63
C ILE A 188 -3.00 27.81 8.00
N PHE A 189 -4.06 28.17 7.29
CA PHE A 189 -5.42 27.71 7.56
C PHE A 189 -6.03 27.07 6.30
N PRO A 190 -5.84 25.77 6.06
CA PRO A 190 -6.64 25.04 5.09
C PRO A 190 -8.08 24.86 5.60
N GLY A 191 -9.04 25.29 4.79
CA GLY A 191 -10.45 25.50 5.17
C GLY A 191 -10.77 26.94 5.61
N ALA A 192 -9.90 27.90 5.30
CA ALA A 192 -9.99 29.29 5.79
C ALA A 192 -11.29 30.03 5.49
N GLY A 193 -11.99 29.72 4.40
CA GLY A 193 -13.28 30.34 4.06
C GLY A 193 -14.47 29.66 4.75
N GLY A 194 -14.25 28.51 5.39
CA GLY A 194 -15.19 27.87 6.30
C GLY A 194 -15.19 28.52 7.68
N GLY A 195 -16.28 28.32 8.41
CA GLY A 195 -16.58 29.04 9.64
C GLY A 195 -15.56 28.93 10.79
N VAL A 196 -14.89 27.78 10.92
CA VAL A 196 -13.82 27.57 11.92
C VAL A 196 -12.55 28.30 11.49
N GLY A 197 -12.08 28.03 10.26
CA GLY A 197 -10.86 28.64 9.71
C GLY A 197 -10.90 30.17 9.67
N LEU A 198 -12.07 30.75 9.36
CA LEU A 198 -12.26 32.21 9.28
C LEU A 198 -12.20 32.91 10.65
N GLN A 199 -12.54 32.22 11.74
CA GLN A 199 -12.29 32.70 13.10
C GLN A 199 -10.82 32.47 13.49
N GLY A 200 -10.23 31.38 13.03
CA GLY A 200 -8.78 31.13 13.12
C GLY A 200 -7.94 32.26 12.52
N LEU A 201 -8.28 32.76 11.34
CA LEU A 201 -7.62 33.93 10.71
C LEU A 201 -7.69 35.18 11.60
N GLN A 202 -8.89 35.51 12.11
CA GLN A 202 -9.09 36.70 12.94
C GLN A 202 -8.35 36.61 14.28
N LEU A 203 -8.39 35.45 14.92
CA LEU A 203 -7.64 35.18 16.15
C LEU A 203 -6.13 35.22 15.91
N ALA A 204 -5.64 34.59 14.84
CA ALA A 204 -4.23 34.64 14.46
C ALA A 204 -3.77 36.09 14.30
N LYS A 205 -4.51 36.92 13.55
CA LYS A 205 -4.22 38.36 13.38
C LYS A 205 -4.29 39.13 14.69
N ALA A 206 -5.30 38.88 15.52
CA ALA A 206 -5.45 39.53 16.84
C ALA A 206 -4.36 39.12 17.85
N MET A 207 -3.76 37.94 17.66
CA MET A 207 -2.59 37.42 18.41
C MET A 207 -1.25 37.77 17.73
N GLY A 208 -1.26 38.55 16.63
CA GLY A 208 -0.07 39.03 15.94
C GLY A 208 0.64 38.00 15.04
N LEU A 209 0.00 36.89 14.70
CA LEU A 209 0.51 35.89 13.76
C LEU A 209 0.26 36.29 12.30
N ARG A 210 1.10 35.79 11.40
CA ARG A 210 1.04 36.05 9.97
C ARG A 210 0.20 34.98 9.28
N ALA A 211 -1.07 35.29 9.00
CA ALA A 211 -2.05 34.29 8.59
C ALA A 211 -2.11 34.13 7.05
N VAL A 212 -2.11 32.88 6.57
CA VAL A 212 -2.34 32.53 5.15
C VAL A 212 -3.56 31.64 5.05
N ALA A 213 -4.48 31.99 4.15
CA ALA A 213 -5.70 31.27 3.88
C ALA A 213 -5.53 30.28 2.71
N ILE A 214 -6.07 29.06 2.85
CA ILE A 214 -6.22 28.11 1.73
C ILE A 214 -7.68 27.67 1.68
N ASP A 215 -8.37 28.02 0.59
CA ASP A 215 -9.73 27.59 0.24
C ASP A 215 -9.92 27.77 -1.28
N THR A 216 -11.15 27.81 -1.81
CA THR A 216 -11.41 28.11 -3.22
C THR A 216 -12.66 28.96 -3.40
N GLY A 217 -12.74 29.71 -4.51
CA GLY A 217 -13.86 30.59 -4.82
C GLY A 217 -13.68 32.04 -4.36
N GLU A 218 -14.20 32.97 -5.15
CA GLU A 218 -13.86 34.40 -5.04
C GLU A 218 -14.53 35.09 -3.83
N GLU A 219 -15.74 34.68 -3.46
CA GLU A 219 -16.42 35.15 -2.23
C GLU A 219 -15.60 34.81 -0.98
N LYS A 220 -15.18 33.54 -0.85
CA LYS A 220 -14.33 33.09 0.25
C LYS A 220 -12.97 33.78 0.25
N LYS A 221 -12.36 34.01 -0.91
CA LYS A 221 -11.12 34.79 -1.05
C LYS A 221 -11.27 36.21 -0.52
N LYS A 222 -12.32 36.92 -0.94
CA LYS A 222 -12.65 38.27 -0.44
C LYS A 222 -12.84 38.26 1.09
N LEU A 223 -13.65 37.32 1.58
CA LEU A 223 -13.95 37.16 3.00
C LEU A 223 -12.71 36.88 3.86
N CYS A 224 -11.80 36.02 3.40
CA CYS A 224 -10.54 35.70 4.09
C CYS A 224 -9.58 36.90 4.17
N LEU A 225 -9.51 37.73 3.13
CA LEU A 225 -8.61 38.87 3.08
C LEU A 225 -9.17 40.10 3.84
N GLU A 226 -10.41 40.49 3.57
CA GLU A 226 -11.03 41.71 4.12
C GLU A 226 -11.53 41.55 5.57
N VAL A 227 -12.12 40.39 5.89
CA VAL A 227 -12.76 40.13 7.19
C VAL A 227 -11.90 39.22 8.05
N GLY A 228 -11.46 38.08 7.50
CA GLY A 228 -10.51 37.16 8.14
C GLY A 228 -9.16 37.83 8.43
N GLY A 229 -8.70 38.68 7.52
CA GLY A 229 -7.48 39.45 7.66
C GLY A 229 -6.20 38.69 7.32
N ALA A 230 -6.27 37.60 6.55
CA ALA A 230 -5.11 36.90 6.00
C ALA A 230 -4.21 37.85 5.18
N GLU A 231 -2.89 37.64 5.21
CA GLU A 231 -1.95 38.36 4.34
C GLU A 231 -2.02 37.85 2.90
N HIS A 232 -2.26 36.55 2.72
CA HIS A 232 -2.31 35.87 1.43
C HIS A 232 -3.46 34.84 1.39
N PHE A 233 -3.98 34.60 0.19
CA PHE A 233 -4.98 33.56 -0.08
C PHE A 233 -4.51 32.69 -1.25
N ILE A 234 -4.48 31.37 -1.05
CA ILE A 234 -4.13 30.38 -2.07
C ILE A 234 -5.41 29.67 -2.51
N ASP A 235 -5.77 29.79 -3.79
CA ASP A 235 -6.90 29.08 -4.37
C ASP A 235 -6.47 27.68 -4.80
N PHE A 236 -6.83 26.65 -4.03
CA PHE A 236 -6.37 25.27 -4.27
C PHE A 236 -6.91 24.64 -5.56
N ARG A 237 -7.86 25.28 -6.26
CA ARG A 237 -8.30 24.87 -7.60
C ARG A 237 -7.55 25.57 -8.74
N LYS A 238 -6.74 26.58 -8.45
CA LYS A 238 -5.97 27.37 -9.43
C LYS A 238 -4.45 27.20 -9.31
N VAL A 239 -3.97 26.63 -8.21
CA VAL A 239 -2.54 26.43 -7.91
C VAL A 239 -2.24 24.93 -7.90
N GLU A 240 -1.41 24.48 -8.84
CA GLU A 240 -1.07 23.05 -9.04
C GLU A 240 -0.38 22.42 -7.82
N ASN A 241 0.60 23.12 -7.22
CA ASN A 241 1.22 22.71 -5.96
C ASN A 241 1.05 23.78 -4.87
N VAL A 242 0.02 23.58 -4.04
CA VAL A 242 -0.28 24.43 -2.87
C VAL A 242 0.88 24.46 -1.87
N ALA A 243 1.66 23.38 -1.74
CA ALA A 243 2.75 23.31 -0.76
C ALA A 243 3.94 24.20 -1.15
N ASP A 244 4.35 24.17 -2.42
CA ASP A 244 5.41 25.05 -2.93
C ASP A 244 5.00 26.52 -2.84
N GLU A 245 3.72 26.83 -3.07
CA GLU A 245 3.18 28.19 -2.91
C GLU A 245 3.17 28.64 -1.45
N VAL A 246 2.78 27.77 -0.50
CA VAL A 246 2.93 28.06 0.95
C VAL A 246 4.40 28.31 1.30
N VAL A 247 5.34 27.50 0.80
CA VAL A 247 6.77 27.69 1.05
C VAL A 247 7.27 29.00 0.45
N ARG A 248 6.88 29.33 -0.78
CA ARG A 248 7.25 30.57 -1.49
C ARG A 248 6.78 31.82 -0.74
N LEU A 249 5.55 31.80 -0.21
CA LEU A 249 4.99 32.90 0.58
C LEU A 249 5.62 32.96 1.99
N CYS A 250 5.86 31.82 2.63
CA CYS A 250 6.42 31.73 3.99
C CYS A 250 7.96 31.79 4.01
N ASP A 251 8.49 32.95 3.60
CA ASP A 251 9.93 33.30 3.54
C ASP A 251 10.81 32.40 2.65
N GLY A 252 10.22 31.55 1.79
CA GLY A 252 10.94 30.51 1.07
C GLY A 252 11.28 29.27 1.92
N ILE A 253 10.72 29.15 3.12
CA ILE A 253 11.04 28.08 4.10
C ILE A 253 9.82 27.21 4.44
N GLY A 254 8.61 27.77 4.50
CA GLY A 254 7.38 27.06 4.88
C GLY A 254 6.81 27.50 6.24
N ALA A 255 5.68 26.93 6.63
CA ALA A 255 4.89 27.36 7.78
C ALA A 255 5.53 27.10 9.15
N HIS A 256 5.18 27.90 10.15
CA HIS A 256 5.48 27.58 11.56
C HIS A 256 4.36 26.76 12.21
N GLY A 257 3.10 27.08 11.87
CA GLY A 257 1.91 26.34 12.31
C GLY A 257 0.94 26.13 11.15
N VAL A 258 0.35 24.95 11.06
CA VAL A 258 -0.69 24.58 10.10
C VAL A 258 -1.91 24.12 10.89
N PHE A 259 -3.03 24.82 10.76
CA PHE A 259 -4.24 24.62 11.55
C PHE A 259 -5.31 23.97 10.68
N VAL A 260 -5.43 22.64 10.77
CA VAL A 260 -6.21 21.85 9.81
C VAL A 260 -7.70 21.91 10.14
N THR A 261 -8.44 22.78 9.43
CA THR A 261 -9.89 22.93 9.59
C THR A 261 -10.70 22.25 8.48
N ALA A 262 -10.15 22.11 7.26
CA ALA A 262 -10.69 21.26 6.21
C ALA A 262 -10.03 19.86 6.27
N VAL A 263 -10.81 18.83 6.59
CA VAL A 263 -10.31 17.46 6.82
C VAL A 263 -9.61 16.86 5.61
N GLN A 264 -10.01 17.25 4.39
CA GLN A 264 -9.41 16.79 3.12
C GLN A 264 -7.96 17.26 2.91
N SER A 265 -7.46 18.16 3.77
CA SER A 265 -6.07 18.63 3.75
C SER A 265 -5.15 17.87 4.71
N TYR A 266 -5.63 16.87 5.44
CA TYR A 266 -4.78 16.09 6.35
C TYR A 266 -3.57 15.43 5.65
N PRO A 267 -3.72 14.73 4.50
CA PRO A 267 -2.58 14.13 3.80
C PRO A 267 -1.53 15.14 3.34
N SER A 268 -1.92 16.39 3.03
CA SER A 268 -1.00 17.44 2.57
C SER A 268 -0.51 18.38 3.69
N SER A 269 -1.10 18.32 4.89
CA SER A 269 -0.87 19.28 5.99
C SER A 269 0.60 19.46 6.40
N ILE A 270 1.40 18.39 6.39
CA ILE A 270 2.83 18.44 6.73
C ILE A 270 3.64 19.15 5.65
N SER A 271 3.28 18.98 4.37
CA SER A 271 4.03 19.59 3.25
C SER A 271 4.07 21.11 3.35
N TYR A 272 3.03 21.73 3.93
CA TYR A 272 2.93 23.16 4.18
C TYR A 272 3.97 23.67 5.19
N LEU A 273 4.53 22.81 6.06
CA LEU A 273 5.68 23.14 6.92
C LEU A 273 6.99 23.29 6.13
N GLY A 274 7.08 22.68 4.94
CA GLY A 274 8.24 22.72 4.06
C GLY A 274 9.53 22.32 4.78
N ASN A 275 10.50 23.25 4.80
CA ASN A 275 11.79 23.10 5.46
C ASN A 275 11.85 23.79 6.84
N ARG A 276 10.73 24.25 7.40
CA ARG A 276 10.70 24.88 8.73
C ARG A 276 11.01 23.85 9.83
N ILE A 277 12.12 24.07 10.52
CA ILE A 277 12.50 23.31 11.72
C ILE A 277 11.62 23.76 12.89
N GLY A 278 11.07 22.82 13.65
CA GLY A 278 10.13 23.11 14.74
C GLY A 278 8.70 23.43 14.30
N GLY A 279 8.37 23.24 13.02
CA GLY A 279 7.02 23.46 12.49
C GLY A 279 5.99 22.47 13.06
N LYS A 280 4.74 22.92 13.24
CA LYS A 280 3.66 22.14 13.87
C LYS A 280 2.42 22.02 12.98
N VAL A 281 1.86 20.81 12.89
CA VAL A 281 0.48 20.59 12.42
C VAL A 281 -0.44 20.48 13.63
N MET A 282 -1.51 21.25 13.64
CA MET A 282 -2.58 21.20 14.64
C MET A 282 -3.82 20.57 13.99
N CYS A 283 -4.24 19.41 14.49
CA CYS A 283 -5.40 18.68 13.99
C CYS A 283 -6.66 19.16 14.73
N ILE A 284 -7.64 19.69 14.00
CA ILE A 284 -8.81 20.40 14.55
C ILE A 284 -10.11 19.86 13.92
N GLY A 285 -10.19 19.81 12.59
CA GLY A 285 -11.31 19.18 11.90
C GLY A 285 -11.31 17.67 12.16
N LEU A 286 -12.46 17.09 12.50
CA LEU A 286 -12.58 15.65 12.76
C LEU A 286 -13.18 14.96 11.53
N PRO A 287 -12.44 14.07 10.85
CA PRO A 287 -12.97 13.34 9.69
C PRO A 287 -13.97 12.25 10.14
N PRO A 288 -14.83 11.76 9.23
CA PRO A 288 -15.52 10.47 9.42
C PRO A 288 -14.53 9.34 9.65
N ALA A 289 -14.92 8.32 10.42
CA ALA A 289 -14.04 7.25 10.90
C ALA A 289 -13.25 6.57 9.77
N GLY A 290 -11.92 6.52 9.91
CA GLY A 290 -11.00 5.91 8.94
C GLY A 290 -10.80 6.64 7.60
N THR A 291 -11.54 7.73 7.31
CA THR A 291 -11.57 8.32 5.96
C THR A 291 -10.40 9.23 5.61
N GLN A 292 -9.62 9.72 6.58
CA GLN A 292 -8.46 10.59 6.37
C GLN A 292 -7.32 10.20 7.31
N HIS A 293 -6.08 10.31 6.83
CA HIS A 293 -4.84 10.02 7.55
C HIS A 293 -3.80 11.12 7.31
N VAL A 294 -2.74 11.12 8.11
CA VAL A 294 -1.62 12.07 8.02
C VAL A 294 -0.33 11.26 7.93
N ASP A 295 0.16 11.04 6.71
CA ASP A 295 1.35 10.22 6.48
C ASP A 295 2.63 10.96 6.87
N VAL A 296 3.49 10.29 7.62
CA VAL A 296 4.72 10.83 8.18
C VAL A 296 5.91 10.00 7.77
N ASP A 297 6.98 10.65 7.30
CA ASP A 297 8.33 10.08 7.45
C ASP A 297 8.85 10.44 8.85
N PRO A 298 9.04 9.46 9.76
CA PRO A 298 9.59 9.72 11.08
C PRO A 298 11.02 10.29 11.02
N THR A 299 11.76 10.05 9.92
CA THR A 299 13.10 10.61 9.69
C THR A 299 13.00 12.12 9.45
N HIS A 300 12.15 12.56 8.53
CA HIS A 300 11.81 13.96 8.28
C HIS A 300 11.32 14.67 9.56
N MET A 301 10.40 14.05 10.31
CA MET A 301 9.91 14.60 11.59
C MET A 301 11.04 14.77 12.61
N CYS A 302 11.88 13.77 12.82
CA CYS A 302 13.03 13.84 13.73
C CYS A 302 14.04 14.91 13.29
N MET A 303 14.46 14.88 12.02
CA MET A 303 15.50 15.76 11.48
C MET A 303 15.06 17.24 11.42
N LYS A 304 13.77 17.51 11.18
CA LYS A 304 13.20 18.86 11.22
C LYS A 304 12.56 19.21 12.57
N LYS A 305 12.60 18.33 13.58
CA LYS A 305 11.94 18.51 14.88
C LYS A 305 10.46 18.94 14.74
N GLN A 306 9.75 18.38 13.77
CA GLN A 306 8.35 18.73 13.50
C GLN A 306 7.40 17.98 14.45
N THR A 307 6.18 18.49 14.63
CA THR A 307 5.21 17.93 15.59
C THR A 307 3.81 17.94 15.01
N ILE A 308 3.02 16.92 15.34
CA ILE A 308 1.59 16.86 15.05
C ILE A 308 0.87 16.81 16.41
N THR A 309 -0.13 17.65 16.61
CA THR A 309 -0.85 17.80 17.87
C THR A 309 -2.36 17.83 17.59
N GLY A 310 -3.11 16.89 18.16
CA GLY A 310 -4.58 16.95 18.17
C GLY A 310 -5.09 17.95 19.19
N THR A 311 -6.06 18.79 18.82
CA THR A 311 -6.68 19.78 19.71
C THR A 311 -8.20 19.72 19.56
N LEU A 312 -8.91 19.30 20.62
CA LEU A 312 -10.35 19.00 20.60
C LEU A 312 -11.22 20.27 20.74
N VAL A 313 -11.59 20.62 21.98
CA VAL A 313 -12.43 21.78 22.32
C VAL A 313 -11.89 22.47 23.56
N SER A 314 -12.41 23.66 23.85
CA SER A 314 -11.85 24.55 24.87
C SER A 314 -12.17 24.18 26.31
N ASN A 315 -11.23 24.53 27.18
CA ASN A 315 -11.46 24.73 28.62
C ASN A 315 -12.28 26.02 28.87
N MET A 316 -12.78 26.24 30.09
CA MET A 316 -13.62 27.41 30.39
C MET A 316 -12.91 28.75 30.15
N ALA A 317 -11.64 28.85 30.57
CA ALA A 317 -10.86 30.09 30.50
C ALA A 317 -10.56 30.52 29.05
N ASP A 318 -10.42 29.56 28.12
CA ASP A 318 -10.24 29.81 26.70
C ASP A 318 -11.51 30.37 26.04
N VAL A 319 -12.70 29.93 26.46
CA VAL A 319 -13.97 30.52 26.00
C VAL A 319 -14.09 31.95 26.51
N ASP A 320 -13.81 32.20 27.79
CA ASP A 320 -13.82 33.55 28.39
C ASP A 320 -12.84 34.49 27.67
N LYS A 321 -11.62 34.01 27.35
CA LYS A 321 -10.63 34.76 26.57
C LYS A 321 -11.11 35.05 25.15
N THR A 322 -11.83 34.13 24.52
CA THR A 322 -12.35 34.33 23.17
C THR A 322 -13.52 35.32 23.15
N LEU A 323 -14.36 35.33 24.19
CA LEU A 323 -15.37 36.36 24.42
C LEU A 323 -14.75 37.74 24.69
N GLU A 324 -13.57 37.81 25.33
CA GLU A 324 -12.80 39.06 25.47
C GLU A 324 -12.33 39.61 24.11
N PHE A 325 -11.86 38.77 23.18
CA PHE A 325 -11.54 39.20 21.82
C PHE A 325 -12.79 39.74 21.09
N ALA A 326 -13.95 39.13 21.30
CA ALA A 326 -15.21 39.59 20.71
C ALA A 326 -15.71 40.91 21.30
N SER A 327 -15.66 41.11 22.62
CA SER A 327 -16.09 42.36 23.26
C SER A 327 -15.20 43.54 22.90
N ARG A 328 -13.93 43.26 22.56
CA ARG A 328 -12.96 44.22 21.99
C ARG A 328 -13.14 44.46 20.48
N GLY A 329 -14.15 43.87 19.83
CA GLY A 329 -14.44 44.05 18.41
C GLY A 329 -13.46 43.34 17.45
N LEU A 330 -12.61 42.44 17.96
CA LEU A 330 -11.57 41.75 17.18
C LEU A 330 -12.09 40.48 16.47
N LEU A 331 -13.30 40.02 16.82
CA LEU A 331 -14.06 39.00 16.09
C LEU A 331 -15.28 39.65 15.43
N LYS A 332 -15.20 39.86 14.12
CA LYS A 332 -16.25 40.45 13.30
C LYS A 332 -17.38 39.44 13.02
N PRO A 333 -18.61 39.92 12.71
CA PRO A 333 -19.67 39.08 12.14
C PRO A 333 -19.21 38.38 10.87
N ILE A 334 -19.41 37.05 10.81
CA ILE A 334 -19.08 36.18 9.67
C ILE A 334 -20.16 35.10 9.46
N TYR A 335 -21.41 35.41 9.84
CA TYR A 335 -22.51 34.46 9.88
C TYR A 335 -23.65 34.85 8.95
N THR A 336 -24.28 33.87 8.33
CA THR A 336 -25.63 33.97 7.77
C THR A 336 -26.63 33.57 8.85
N VAL A 337 -27.56 34.47 9.18
CA VAL A 337 -28.68 34.16 10.09
C VAL A 337 -29.80 33.49 9.28
N TYR A 338 -30.30 32.37 9.80
CA TYR A 338 -31.47 31.68 9.29
C TYR A 338 -32.61 31.77 10.32
N PRO A 339 -33.86 32.01 9.90
CA PRO A 339 -35.03 31.88 10.78
C PRO A 339 -35.23 30.40 11.16
N LEU A 340 -35.95 30.16 12.26
CA LEU A 340 -36.22 28.83 12.79
C LEU A 340 -36.84 27.88 11.73
N SER A 341 -37.71 28.40 10.85
CA SER A 341 -38.31 27.63 9.76
C SER A 341 -37.33 27.09 8.72
N GLN A 342 -36.11 27.64 8.63
CA GLN A 342 -35.07 27.25 7.67
C GLN A 342 -33.96 26.40 8.31
N PHE A 343 -34.17 25.83 9.51
CA PHE A 343 -33.17 25.01 10.22
C PHE A 343 -32.57 23.92 9.32
N ASN A 344 -33.42 23.11 8.67
CA ASN A 344 -32.96 22.06 7.76
C ASN A 344 -32.20 22.63 6.55
N GLU A 345 -32.65 23.75 5.98
CA GLU A 345 -31.99 24.37 4.84
C GLU A 345 -30.55 24.77 5.19
N ALA A 346 -30.34 25.38 6.36
CA ALA A 346 -29.03 25.76 6.86
C ALA A 346 -28.12 24.54 7.11
N VAL A 347 -28.66 23.48 7.73
CA VAL A 347 -27.96 22.21 7.97
C VAL A 347 -27.54 21.54 6.66
N GLN A 348 -28.45 21.43 5.68
CA GLN A 348 -28.18 20.77 4.40
C GLN A 348 -27.25 21.62 3.51
N LYS A 349 -27.32 22.95 3.56
CA LYS A 349 -26.35 23.85 2.93
C LYS A 349 -24.95 23.70 3.52
N LEU A 350 -24.83 23.53 4.84
CA LEU A 350 -23.54 23.24 5.48
C LEU A 350 -23.00 21.85 5.09
N LYS A 351 -23.87 20.84 5.02
CA LYS A 351 -23.54 19.47 4.55
C LYS A 351 -23.00 19.45 3.11
N ARG A 352 -23.49 20.34 2.23
CA ARG A 352 -23.00 20.51 0.86
C ARG A 352 -21.82 21.50 0.73
N GLY A 353 -21.38 22.14 1.82
CA GLY A 353 -20.28 23.11 1.80
C GLY A 353 -20.61 24.46 1.15
N GLU A 354 -21.90 24.78 1.00
CA GLU A 354 -22.40 25.98 0.29
C GLU A 354 -22.36 27.28 1.12
N ILE A 355 -21.85 27.22 2.35
CA ILE A 355 -21.84 28.34 3.28
C ILE A 355 -20.42 28.90 3.44
N ALA A 356 -20.23 30.16 3.06
CA ALA A 356 -19.07 30.95 3.46
C ALA A 356 -19.23 31.41 4.92
N GLY A 357 -18.20 31.24 5.75
CA GLY A 357 -18.29 31.57 7.17
C GLY A 357 -19.18 30.61 7.99
N ARG A 358 -20.04 31.15 8.87
CA ARG A 358 -20.92 30.38 9.79
C ARG A 358 -22.38 30.39 9.33
N ALA A 359 -23.11 29.35 9.69
CA ALA A 359 -24.57 29.41 9.81
C ALA A 359 -24.98 29.58 11.28
N VAL A 360 -25.99 30.41 11.52
CA VAL A 360 -26.60 30.62 12.84
C VAL A 360 -28.12 30.61 12.67
N VAL A 361 -28.84 29.83 13.47
CA VAL A 361 -30.30 29.86 13.54
C VAL A 361 -30.74 30.80 14.66
N ASP A 362 -31.66 31.72 14.36
CA ASP A 362 -32.32 32.58 15.35
C ASP A 362 -33.65 31.95 15.81
N PHE A 363 -33.76 31.71 17.12
CA PHE A 363 -34.94 31.15 17.76
C PHE A 363 -36.07 32.17 18.00
N ASN A 364 -35.84 33.45 17.69
CA ASN A 364 -36.81 34.54 17.81
C ASN A 364 -37.34 35.05 16.45
N GLN A 365 -36.85 34.51 15.33
CA GLN A 365 -37.34 34.81 13.98
C GLN A 365 -38.19 33.66 13.41
N ASP A 366 -39.52 33.86 13.48
CA ASP A 366 -40.49 33.14 12.65
C ASP A 366 -40.63 33.79 11.26
N SER A 367 -41.17 33.06 10.30
CA SER A 367 -41.02 33.26 8.84
C SER A 367 -41.81 34.41 8.20
N SER A 368 -41.70 35.64 8.73
CA SER A 368 -42.28 36.84 8.13
C SER A 368 -41.28 38.00 7.98
N HIS A 369 -41.08 38.43 6.72
CA HIS A 369 -40.29 39.57 6.24
C HIS A 369 -38.75 39.43 6.23
N SER A 370 -38.21 39.29 5.02
CA SER A 370 -36.79 39.49 4.72
C SER A 370 -36.38 40.97 4.76
N ARG A 371 -35.16 41.25 5.24
CA ARG A 371 -34.41 42.50 5.04
C ARG A 371 -32.92 42.22 4.89
N SER A 372 -32.26 42.93 3.98
CA SER A 372 -30.83 42.80 3.69
C SER A 372 -29.95 43.59 4.68
N PRO A 373 -28.73 43.11 5.00
CA PRO A 373 -27.87 43.73 6.02
C PRO A 373 -26.76 44.63 5.43
N ILE A 374 -27.04 45.93 5.24
CA ILE A 374 -26.01 46.98 5.10
C ILE A 374 -26.48 48.23 5.86
N GLY A 375 -25.63 48.81 6.72
CA GLY A 375 -25.89 50.14 7.31
C GLY A 375 -25.46 50.33 8.76
N HIS A 376 -24.35 51.04 8.94
CA HIS A 376 -23.83 51.75 10.12
C HIS A 376 -24.51 51.67 11.50
N VAL A 377 -23.65 51.54 12.52
CA VAL A 377 -23.93 51.89 13.92
C VAL A 377 -24.40 53.33 14.05
N ASN A 378 -25.54 53.56 14.71
CA ASN A 378 -25.83 54.79 15.43
C ASN A 378 -26.88 54.57 16.54
N THR A 379 -27.06 55.56 17.41
CA THR A 379 -27.59 55.39 18.77
C THR A 379 -29.09 55.68 18.97
N SER A 380 -29.62 55.13 20.08
CA SER A 380 -30.83 55.56 20.83
C SER A 380 -32.26 55.42 20.23
N SER A 381 -33.02 54.51 20.86
CA SER A 381 -34.44 54.63 21.28
C SER A 381 -35.60 54.91 20.27
N SER A 382 -36.41 53.86 20.11
CA SER A 382 -37.88 53.81 20.34
C SER A 382 -38.93 53.97 19.19
N ARG A 383 -39.96 53.10 19.28
CA ARG A 383 -41.36 53.18 18.76
C ARG A 383 -41.66 53.30 17.24
N ALA A 384 -41.79 52.12 16.61
CA ALA A 384 -42.97 51.60 15.89
C ALA A 384 -43.81 52.47 14.91
N SER A 385 -43.94 52.04 13.64
CA SER A 385 -45.16 51.38 13.06
C SER A 385 -45.26 51.39 11.51
N ASN A 386 -45.82 50.29 10.95
CA ASN A 386 -46.45 50.04 9.62
C ASN A 386 -46.15 50.88 8.33
N GLY A 387 -45.85 50.19 7.22
CA GLY A 387 -45.94 50.74 5.84
C GLY A 387 -45.59 49.74 4.70
N LYS A 388 -46.46 49.60 3.69
CA LYS A 388 -46.50 48.54 2.64
C LYS A 388 -45.38 48.55 1.56
N GLN A 389 -45.21 47.37 0.94
CA GLN A 389 -44.62 46.97 -0.39
C GLN A 389 -45.14 47.74 -1.65
N PRO A 390 -44.64 47.52 -2.91
CA PRO A 390 -43.47 46.76 -3.45
C PRO A 390 -42.70 47.47 -4.63
N ALA A 391 -42.01 46.69 -5.50
CA ALA A 391 -41.30 46.97 -6.78
C ALA A 391 -39.84 47.52 -6.65
N VAL A 392 -38.77 46.97 -7.27
CA VAL A 392 -38.44 46.37 -8.61
C VAL A 392 -38.02 47.40 -9.66
N GLU A 393 -36.73 47.45 -10.02
CA GLU A 393 -36.18 47.10 -11.36
C GLU A 393 -34.61 47.01 -11.30
N ASP A 394 -33.89 47.13 -12.42
CA ASP A 394 -32.64 46.36 -12.69
C ASP A 394 -31.39 47.20 -13.13
N ASP A 395 -30.28 46.48 -13.34
CA ASP A 395 -29.21 46.67 -14.36
C ASP A 395 -27.89 47.46 -14.07
N ARG A 396 -26.79 46.76 -14.42
CA ARG A 396 -25.49 47.18 -15.00
C ARG A 396 -24.38 47.95 -14.23
N SER A 397 -23.19 47.80 -14.81
CA SER A 397 -21.86 48.30 -14.43
C SER A 397 -21.47 49.61 -15.13
N ASP A 398 -20.35 50.22 -14.74
CA ASP A 398 -19.13 50.34 -15.58
C ASP A 398 -17.96 50.97 -14.78
N GLU A 399 -16.78 51.07 -15.39
CA GLU A 399 -15.48 51.31 -14.71
C GLU A 399 -14.91 52.75 -14.80
N GLU A 400 -13.85 52.94 -13.99
CA GLU A 400 -12.66 53.80 -14.20
C GLU A 400 -12.56 55.27 -13.73
N ALA A 401 -11.39 55.50 -13.10
CA ALA A 401 -10.53 56.69 -13.09
C ALA A 401 -11.01 58.05 -12.52
N LEU A 402 -10.24 58.59 -11.53
CA LEU A 402 -9.20 59.58 -11.84
C LEU A 402 -8.20 59.82 -10.67
N LEU A 403 -7.14 60.59 -10.96
CA LEU A 403 -5.83 60.64 -10.28
C LEU A 403 -5.64 61.80 -9.28
N ALA A 404 -4.64 61.64 -8.39
CA ALA A 404 -3.79 62.67 -7.75
C ALA A 404 -4.47 63.70 -6.79
N ASP A 405 -3.85 64.25 -5.73
CA ASP A 405 -2.47 64.73 -5.55
C ASP A 405 -1.96 64.65 -4.07
N ASP A 406 -0.69 65.00 -3.84
CA ASP A 406 0.00 65.22 -2.54
C ASP A 406 0.41 66.70 -2.42
N PRO A 407 0.32 67.36 -1.23
CA PRO A 407 1.58 67.84 -0.63
C PRO A 407 1.63 67.99 0.92
N LEU A 408 2.67 67.38 1.50
CA LEU A 408 3.71 67.97 2.39
C LEU A 408 3.48 68.29 3.90
N ASP A 409 4.59 68.07 4.61
CA ASP A 409 4.95 68.32 6.03
C ASP A 409 5.40 69.80 6.25
N PRO A 410 5.46 70.39 7.48
CA PRO A 410 6.57 70.09 8.44
C PRO A 410 6.24 70.22 9.96
N ASP A 411 7.02 69.58 10.86
CA ASP A 411 8.23 70.20 11.50
C ASP A 411 8.99 69.30 12.53
N LEU A 412 10.20 69.73 12.92
CA LEU A 412 11.28 68.96 13.61
C LEU A 412 11.57 69.44 15.06
N PRO A 413 12.59 68.96 15.86
CA PRO A 413 13.84 68.22 15.54
C PRO A 413 14.18 67.00 16.49
N GLU A 414 15.37 66.35 16.54
CA GLU A 414 16.70 66.66 15.97
C GLU A 414 17.58 65.45 15.48
N GLN A 415 18.41 64.83 16.35
CA GLN A 415 19.70 64.18 15.95
C GLN A 415 20.23 63.14 16.99
N LEU A 416 21.31 62.36 16.82
CA LEU A 416 22.30 62.07 15.72
C LEU A 416 22.01 60.64 15.15
N SER A 417 22.62 60.01 14.11
CA SER A 417 23.95 59.96 13.44
C SER A 417 25.04 59.14 14.20
N PHE A 418 25.83 58.24 13.61
CA PHE A 418 26.22 57.98 12.19
C PHE A 418 25.96 56.49 11.82
N LYS A 419 25.49 56.09 10.62
CA LYS A 419 26.04 56.20 9.23
C LYS A 419 27.35 55.40 9.03
N ARG A 420 27.59 54.65 7.95
CA ARG A 420 26.89 54.39 6.65
C ARG A 420 27.40 53.01 6.11
N LYS A 421 26.69 52.13 5.37
CA LYS A 421 25.93 52.22 4.08
C LYS A 421 26.80 52.65 2.87
N PRO A 422 26.53 52.22 1.62
CA PRO A 422 26.06 50.93 1.08
C PRO A 422 27.01 50.46 -0.09
N LYS A 423 26.68 49.87 -1.26
CA LYS A 423 25.51 49.89 -2.19
C LYS A 423 25.61 48.74 -3.22
N ALA A 424 24.51 48.43 -3.91
CA ALA A 424 24.40 47.37 -4.92
C ALA A 424 23.87 47.86 -6.29
N SER A 425 24.19 47.09 -7.34
CA SER A 425 23.52 46.93 -8.64
C SER A 425 24.24 45.78 -9.38
N ALA A 426 23.60 44.68 -9.81
CA ALA A 426 22.81 44.52 -11.05
C ALA A 426 23.66 44.80 -12.32
N SER A 427 23.65 43.99 -13.39
CA SER A 427 22.65 43.00 -13.86
C SER A 427 23.22 41.98 -14.89
N SER A 428 22.34 41.14 -15.46
CA SER A 428 22.41 40.53 -16.81
C SER A 428 22.96 39.09 -17.01
N PHE A 429 22.07 38.26 -17.58
CA PHE A 429 22.19 37.09 -18.47
C PHE A 429 23.57 36.53 -18.90
N GLY A 430 23.64 35.19 -18.98
CA GLY A 430 24.58 34.45 -19.84
C GLY A 430 24.48 32.92 -19.66
N PHE A 431 24.14 32.17 -20.73
CA PHE A 431 24.03 30.70 -20.72
C PHE A 431 25.02 30.07 -21.72
N SER A 432 25.55 28.86 -21.39
CA SER A 432 26.26 27.95 -22.31
C SER A 432 27.71 28.37 -22.70
N ARG A 433 28.75 27.54 -22.89
CA ARG A 433 28.87 26.16 -23.45
C ARG A 433 30.32 25.58 -23.34
N TYR A 434 30.44 24.24 -23.30
CA TYR A 434 31.49 23.33 -23.82
C TYR A 434 33.02 23.46 -23.54
N PHE A 435 33.53 22.51 -22.74
CA PHE A 435 34.77 21.70 -22.96
C PHE A 435 36.17 22.43 -23.01
N PRO A 436 37.35 21.76 -23.19
CA PRO A 436 38.09 21.26 -22.02
C PRO A 436 39.65 21.38 -22.02
N SER A 437 40.25 21.81 -20.89
CA SER A 437 41.66 21.51 -20.49
C SER A 437 42.77 22.02 -21.45
N PRO A 438 44.09 21.75 -21.23
CA PRO A 438 44.82 21.28 -20.04
C PRO A 438 46.00 22.20 -19.59
N LEU A 439 46.63 21.84 -18.45
CA LEU A 439 48.06 22.02 -18.08
C LEU A 439 48.80 23.33 -18.46
N THR A 440 49.37 24.08 -17.51
CA THR A 440 50.69 23.73 -16.91
C THR A 440 51.01 24.56 -15.64
N PRO A 441 51.99 24.16 -14.80
CA PRO A 441 52.25 24.77 -13.48
C PRO A 441 53.53 25.63 -13.40
N SER A 442 53.65 26.48 -12.37
CA SER A 442 54.88 26.60 -11.54
C SER A 442 54.76 27.61 -10.37
N SER A 443 55.34 27.21 -9.22
CA SER A 443 56.06 27.96 -8.15
C SER A 443 55.79 29.44 -7.79
N SER A 444 56.18 29.95 -6.61
CA SER A 444 56.32 29.43 -5.23
C SER A 444 56.82 30.57 -4.31
N ARG A 445 56.43 30.57 -3.01
CA ARG A 445 57.21 30.97 -1.81
C ARG A 445 56.32 31.44 -0.66
N ALA A 446 56.47 30.82 0.51
CA ALA A 446 57.04 31.43 1.73
C ALA A 446 56.63 30.64 3.00
N SER A 447 57.58 29.88 3.55
CA SER A 447 57.52 29.36 4.93
C SER A 447 58.09 30.41 5.91
N PRO A 448 57.97 30.27 7.26
CA PRO A 448 58.67 29.20 7.99
C PRO A 448 57.93 28.59 9.20
N SER A 449 58.45 27.45 9.66
CA SER A 449 58.19 26.84 10.97
C SER A 449 59.51 26.36 11.60
N PRO A 450 59.51 26.10 12.92
CA PRO A 450 60.37 25.08 13.53
C PRO A 450 59.48 24.03 14.22
N ARG A 451 59.49 22.72 13.91
CA ARG A 451 60.57 21.71 13.79
C ARG A 451 60.48 20.71 14.96
N SER A 452 60.24 19.44 14.64
CA SER A 452 61.23 18.39 14.92
C SER A 452 61.02 17.18 13.97
N HIS A 453 62.15 16.64 13.49
CA HIS A 453 62.44 15.32 12.89
C HIS A 453 61.30 14.48 12.25
N ARG A 454 61.29 14.26 10.92
CA ARG A 454 62.06 13.24 10.13
C ARG A 454 61.64 11.79 10.49
N THR A 455 61.20 10.94 9.55
CA THR A 455 61.73 10.70 8.18
C THR A 455 60.67 10.41 7.09
N THR A 456 61.12 10.28 5.84
CA THR A 456 60.40 10.05 4.56
C THR A 456 61.20 9.08 3.68
N PRO A 457 60.75 8.61 2.49
CA PRO A 457 59.40 8.68 1.88
C PRO A 457 58.84 7.31 1.44
N SER A 458 57.62 7.31 0.90
CA SER A 458 57.06 6.26 0.03
C SER A 458 57.51 6.40 -1.43
N ASN A 459 57.39 5.31 -2.20
CA ASN A 459 57.12 5.37 -3.65
C ASN A 459 55.70 4.86 -3.90
N GLU A 460 55.06 5.36 -4.96
CA GLU A 460 53.69 5.02 -5.36
C GLU A 460 53.66 3.75 -6.23
N LEU A 461 52.50 3.06 -6.26
CA LEU A 461 51.95 2.48 -7.49
C LEU A 461 50.46 2.06 -7.32
N ASP A 462 49.83 1.76 -8.46
CA ASP A 462 48.39 1.86 -8.70
C ASP A 462 47.48 0.71 -8.22
N LEU A 463 46.19 1.05 -8.26
CA LEU A 463 44.96 0.24 -8.43
C LEU A 463 45.04 -1.25 -8.83
N ASN A 464 43.95 -1.94 -8.46
CA ASN A 464 43.63 -3.37 -8.66
C ASN A 464 44.32 -4.28 -7.62
N TYR A 465 43.70 -5.33 -7.10
CA TYR A 465 42.58 -6.14 -7.63
C TYR A 465 41.35 -6.19 -6.71
N LEU A 466 40.17 -6.35 -7.33
CA LEU A 466 38.93 -6.77 -6.67
C LEU A 466 38.23 -7.86 -7.52
N GLU A 467 38.86 -9.03 -7.63
CA GLU A 467 38.27 -10.22 -8.24
C GLU A 467 38.71 -11.50 -7.52
N ALA A 468 37.89 -12.54 -7.60
CA ALA A 468 37.95 -13.78 -6.81
C ALA A 468 38.92 -14.83 -7.45
N PRO A 469 39.24 -16.01 -6.83
CA PRO A 469 38.53 -16.64 -5.71
C PRO A 469 39.40 -17.36 -4.63
N GLY A 470 38.70 -17.81 -3.57
CA GLY A 470 38.97 -19.01 -2.77
C GLY A 470 40.43 -19.38 -2.42
N GLY A 471 40.93 -18.87 -1.29
CA GLY A 471 42.15 -19.35 -0.64
C GLY A 471 42.09 -19.14 0.88
N ALA A 472 42.65 -20.07 1.66
CA ALA A 472 42.72 -19.96 3.12
C ALA A 472 44.10 -19.43 3.54
N GLY A 473 44.11 -18.46 4.46
CA GLY A 473 45.28 -17.63 4.76
C GLY A 473 45.43 -16.47 3.76
N GLU A 474 45.95 -15.30 4.13
CA GLU A 474 46.59 -14.93 5.40
C GLU A 474 46.35 -13.43 5.69
N ARG A 475 46.41 -13.06 6.97
CA ARG A 475 46.44 -11.69 7.53
C ARG A 475 45.09 -10.95 7.59
N THR A 476 44.90 -10.03 8.54
CA THR A 476 45.70 -9.85 9.79
C THR A 476 45.88 -8.42 10.27
N GLN A 477 45.43 -7.44 9.48
CA GLN A 477 45.51 -6.02 9.82
C GLN A 477 44.38 -5.26 9.14
N ASP A 478 43.25 -5.15 9.84
CA ASP A 478 42.42 -3.93 9.86
C ASP A 478 41.64 -3.84 11.18
N ALA A 479 42.38 -4.05 12.27
CA ALA A 479 41.94 -3.76 13.64
C ALA A 479 42.59 -2.45 14.11
N LYS A 480 42.30 -1.34 13.39
CA LYS A 480 42.88 -0.01 13.70
C LYS A 480 41.85 1.13 13.82
N ASP A 481 40.67 0.78 14.33
CA ASP A 481 39.85 1.68 15.16
C ASP A 481 39.39 0.87 16.38
N ALA A 482 40.26 0.84 17.41
CA ALA A 482 40.08 0.06 18.63
C ALA A 482 40.56 0.84 19.87
N SER A 483 40.36 2.16 19.87
CA SER A 483 40.76 3.09 20.94
C SER A 483 39.61 3.97 21.43
N GLY A 484 38.39 3.46 21.38
CA GLY A 484 37.20 4.01 22.06
C GLY A 484 36.61 2.94 22.98
N LEU A 485 36.26 3.31 24.21
CA LEU A 485 35.55 2.42 25.14
C LEU A 485 34.06 2.41 24.80
N ASP A 486 33.67 1.68 23.76
CA ASP A 486 32.27 1.53 23.35
C ASP A 486 31.54 0.49 24.23
N TRP A 487 31.38 0.81 25.52
CA TRP A 487 30.54 0.07 26.48
C TRP A 487 29.03 0.32 26.29
N HIS A 488 28.62 0.74 25.09
CA HIS A 488 27.30 1.31 24.81
C HIS A 488 26.64 0.75 23.53
N VAL A 489 27.25 -0.23 22.87
CA VAL A 489 26.65 -0.90 21.70
C VAL A 489 25.87 -2.14 22.13
N GLU A 490 24.76 -1.90 22.85
CA GLU A 490 23.64 -2.84 22.85
C GLU A 490 23.11 -2.96 21.41
N GLY A 491 22.85 -4.17 20.93
CA GLY A 491 22.42 -4.39 19.56
C GLY A 491 22.29 -5.85 19.15
N PRO A 492 21.83 -6.11 17.90
CA PRO A 492 21.41 -7.43 17.42
C PRO A 492 22.57 -8.37 17.01
N GLY A 493 23.75 -8.20 17.61
CA GLY A 493 24.96 -8.97 17.32
C GLY A 493 25.56 -8.76 15.93
N ARG A 494 26.68 -9.45 15.67
CA ARG A 494 27.30 -9.59 14.34
C ARG A 494 26.78 -10.86 13.68
N ARG A 495 25.92 -10.75 12.66
CA ARG A 495 25.40 -11.92 11.92
C ARG A 495 26.37 -12.41 10.83
N VAL A 496 26.35 -13.72 10.61
CA VAL A 496 26.90 -14.38 9.41
C VAL A 496 25.79 -14.47 8.34
N GLY A 497 26.15 -14.65 7.07
CA GLY A 497 25.17 -14.81 5.99
C GLY A 497 24.22 -16.00 6.19
N TYR A 498 22.99 -15.86 5.69
CA TYR A 498 21.92 -16.85 5.84
C TYR A 498 22.21 -18.17 5.11
N ASP A 499 21.81 -19.28 5.74
CA ASP A 499 21.87 -20.63 5.16
C ASP A 499 20.59 -21.00 4.40
N ASP A 500 20.68 -22.09 3.64
CA ASP A 500 19.58 -22.52 2.77
C ASP A 500 18.35 -22.94 3.59
N LEU A 501 17.17 -22.52 3.10
CA LEU A 501 15.90 -22.66 3.80
C LEU A 501 15.95 -22.12 5.25
N THR A 502 16.72 -21.07 5.51
CA THR A 502 16.65 -20.29 6.77
C THR A 502 15.80 -19.04 6.61
N ALA A 503 15.10 -18.67 7.69
CA ALA A 503 14.34 -17.44 7.75
C ALA A 503 15.26 -16.23 7.97
N ILE A 504 15.01 -15.16 7.22
CA ILE A 504 15.72 -13.88 7.26
C ILE A 504 15.37 -13.15 8.55
N ASP A 505 16.37 -12.55 9.19
CA ASP A 505 16.20 -11.68 10.35
C ASP A 505 15.96 -10.25 9.85
N TRP A 506 14.70 -9.94 9.52
CA TRP A 506 14.33 -8.61 9.01
C TRP A 506 14.65 -7.49 10.00
N ILE A 507 14.54 -7.72 11.31
CA ILE A 507 14.86 -6.72 12.34
C ILE A 507 16.34 -6.37 12.27
N PHE A 508 17.22 -7.38 12.17
CA PHE A 508 18.65 -7.17 11.95
C PHE A 508 18.94 -6.42 10.64
N GLU A 509 18.38 -6.85 9.50
CA GLU A 509 18.66 -6.20 8.20
C GLU A 509 18.15 -4.75 8.15
N TYR A 510 17.00 -4.43 8.76
CA TYR A 510 16.52 -3.06 8.92
C TYR A 510 17.33 -2.25 9.95
N ALA A 511 17.91 -2.86 10.98
CA ALA A 511 18.83 -2.18 11.90
C ALA A 511 20.17 -1.85 11.23
N LYS A 512 20.74 -2.82 10.52
CA LYS A 512 21.94 -2.74 9.68
C LYS A 512 21.82 -1.66 8.60
N GLU A 513 20.68 -1.55 7.92
CA GLU A 513 20.45 -0.47 6.96
C GLU A 513 20.36 0.91 7.62
N ARG A 514 19.65 1.03 8.75
CA ARG A 514 19.59 2.29 9.53
C ARG A 514 20.97 2.72 10.04
N GLN A 515 21.83 1.79 10.44
CA GLN A 515 23.23 2.07 10.78
C GLN A 515 24.03 2.51 9.55
N ARG A 516 23.95 1.77 8.44
CA ARG A 516 24.63 2.09 7.17
C ARG A 516 24.30 3.51 6.69
N LEU A 517 23.02 3.88 6.71
CA LEU A 517 22.55 5.22 6.37
C LEU A 517 23.07 6.29 7.35
N ARG A 518 23.08 6.03 8.67
CA ARG A 518 23.68 6.96 9.65
C ARG A 518 25.15 7.23 9.33
N TYR A 519 25.98 6.20 9.12
CA TYR A 519 27.38 6.39 8.73
C TYR A 519 27.54 7.12 7.39
N LEU A 520 26.66 6.86 6.42
CA LEU A 520 26.66 7.56 5.13
C LEU A 520 26.40 9.07 5.32
N TYR A 521 25.42 9.45 6.15
CA TYR A 521 25.08 10.86 6.40
C TYR A 521 26.06 11.59 7.33
N THR A 522 26.59 10.94 8.37
CA THR A 522 27.54 11.60 9.29
C THR A 522 28.94 11.76 8.69
N GLY A 523 29.37 10.82 7.83
CA GLY A 523 30.69 10.85 7.20
C GLY A 523 30.82 11.77 5.98
N THR A 524 29.81 12.58 5.64
CA THR A 524 29.75 13.31 4.35
C THR A 524 29.48 14.81 4.51
N SER A 525 30.55 15.61 4.54
CA SER A 525 30.48 17.06 4.36
C SER A 525 30.92 17.48 2.94
N GLY A 526 30.36 18.58 2.43
CA GLY A 526 30.70 19.14 1.12
C GLY A 526 30.12 18.39 -0.10
N ILE A 527 30.52 18.84 -1.30
CA ILE A 527 29.94 18.41 -2.59
C ILE A 527 30.18 16.92 -2.86
N LEU A 528 31.40 16.44 -2.62
CA LEU A 528 31.76 15.02 -2.82
C LEU A 528 30.93 14.10 -1.91
N GLY A 529 30.56 14.57 -0.72
CA GLY A 529 29.64 13.90 0.18
C GLY A 529 28.23 13.75 -0.40
N HIS A 530 27.67 14.84 -0.95
CA HIS A 530 26.37 14.81 -1.63
C HIS A 530 26.39 13.92 -2.87
N MET A 531 27.50 13.91 -3.65
CA MET A 531 27.67 12.98 -4.77
C MET A 531 27.68 11.51 -4.30
N LYS A 532 28.31 11.19 -3.16
CA LYS A 532 28.31 9.84 -2.58
C LYS A 532 26.92 9.41 -2.11
N GLN A 533 26.14 10.32 -1.51
CA GLN A 533 24.75 10.06 -1.13
C GLN A 533 23.85 9.84 -2.36
N LEU A 534 23.98 10.69 -3.39
CA LEU A 534 23.25 10.56 -4.65
C LEU A 534 23.59 9.25 -5.39
N ALA A 535 24.86 8.85 -5.38
CA ALA A 535 25.31 7.58 -5.95
C ALA A 535 24.75 6.37 -5.18
N ASP A 536 24.63 6.43 -3.85
CA ASP A 536 24.04 5.33 -3.08
C ASP A 536 22.53 5.20 -3.28
N ALA A 537 21.83 6.33 -3.40
CA ALA A 537 20.42 6.38 -3.76
C ALA A 537 20.16 5.90 -5.20
N SER A 538 21.05 6.18 -6.15
CA SER A 538 20.87 5.80 -7.56
C SER A 538 21.14 4.33 -7.85
N GLN A 539 21.89 3.60 -7.02
CA GLN A 539 22.17 2.16 -7.18
C GLN A 539 20.90 1.34 -7.49
N VAL A 540 19.85 1.51 -6.69
CA VAL A 540 18.59 0.76 -6.84
C VAL A 540 17.91 1.12 -8.17
N TRP A 541 17.86 2.40 -8.53
CA TRP A 541 17.28 2.85 -9.80
C TRP A 541 18.06 2.33 -11.02
N ILE A 542 19.40 2.30 -10.96
CA ILE A 542 20.25 1.75 -12.02
C ILE A 542 19.98 0.25 -12.19
N ILE A 543 19.91 -0.51 -11.08
CA ILE A 543 19.58 -1.94 -11.10
C ILE A 543 18.19 -2.18 -11.71
N LEU A 544 17.18 -1.40 -11.32
CA LEU A 544 15.81 -1.56 -11.80
C LEU A 544 15.62 -1.18 -13.27
N VAL A 545 16.25 -0.10 -13.73
CA VAL A 545 16.23 0.26 -15.16
C VAL A 545 16.94 -0.82 -15.99
N ALA A 546 18.11 -1.29 -15.57
CA ALA A 546 18.83 -2.36 -16.26
C ALA A 546 18.06 -3.69 -16.26
N ALA A 547 17.44 -4.05 -15.13
CA ALA A 547 16.61 -5.23 -15.00
C ALA A 547 15.34 -5.15 -15.86
N GLY A 548 14.69 -3.98 -15.93
CA GLY A 548 13.53 -3.74 -16.79
C GLY A 548 13.87 -3.89 -18.27
N VAL A 549 14.95 -3.25 -18.73
CA VAL A 549 15.46 -3.37 -20.11
C VAL A 549 15.80 -4.83 -20.45
N LEU A 550 16.52 -5.53 -19.57
CA LEU A 550 16.87 -6.94 -19.79
C LEU A 550 15.62 -7.84 -19.82
N SER A 551 14.63 -7.58 -18.95
CA SER A 551 13.39 -8.37 -18.88
C SER A 551 12.51 -8.16 -20.13
N GLY A 552 12.39 -6.92 -20.62
CA GLY A 552 11.69 -6.61 -21.87
C GLY A 552 12.37 -7.23 -23.09
N GLY A 553 13.71 -7.18 -23.16
CA GLY A 553 14.48 -7.84 -24.22
C GLY A 553 14.37 -9.38 -24.19
N ILE A 554 14.38 -9.99 -23.00
CA ILE A 554 14.18 -11.44 -22.85
C ILE A 554 12.73 -11.84 -23.19
N ALA A 555 11.72 -11.05 -22.82
CA ALA A 555 10.34 -11.29 -23.22
C ALA A 555 10.18 -11.23 -24.75
N ALA A 556 10.71 -10.19 -25.41
CA ALA A 556 10.70 -10.10 -26.87
C ALA A 556 11.40 -11.29 -27.55
N PHE A 557 12.50 -11.79 -26.97
CA PHE A 557 13.16 -13.00 -27.44
C PHE A 557 12.30 -14.27 -27.26
N ILE A 558 11.65 -14.43 -26.10
CA ILE A 558 10.76 -15.56 -25.82
C ILE A 558 9.59 -15.57 -26.81
N ASP A 559 9.02 -14.41 -27.12
CA ASP A 559 7.89 -14.27 -28.04
C ASP A 559 8.30 -14.69 -29.45
N ILE A 560 9.31 -14.04 -30.02
CA ILE A 560 9.81 -14.33 -31.39
C ILE A 560 10.26 -15.80 -31.51
N ALA A 561 10.98 -16.34 -30.52
CA ALA A 561 11.50 -17.70 -30.57
C ALA A 561 10.41 -18.77 -30.34
N SER A 562 9.45 -18.55 -29.45
CA SER A 562 8.39 -19.53 -29.18
C SER A 562 7.35 -19.60 -30.30
N ASP A 563 7.00 -18.47 -30.92
CA ASP A 563 6.10 -18.45 -32.08
C ASP A 563 6.75 -19.14 -33.30
N TRP A 564 8.02 -18.83 -33.62
CA TRP A 564 8.75 -19.50 -34.71
C TRP A 564 8.90 -21.02 -34.49
N LEU A 565 9.25 -21.45 -33.27
CA LEU A 565 9.32 -22.88 -32.93
C LEU A 565 7.94 -23.56 -32.96
N ALA A 566 6.86 -22.85 -32.60
CA ALA A 566 5.50 -23.38 -32.65
C ALA A 566 5.02 -23.57 -34.10
N ASP A 567 5.27 -22.59 -34.97
CA ASP A 567 4.95 -22.66 -36.40
C ASP A 567 5.65 -23.84 -37.09
N LEU A 568 6.88 -24.18 -36.68
CA LEU A 568 7.65 -25.32 -37.19
C LEU A 568 6.94 -26.68 -37.02
N LYS A 569 5.95 -26.80 -36.13
CA LYS A 569 5.09 -28.01 -36.03
C LYS A 569 4.13 -28.16 -37.22
N THR A 570 3.90 -27.11 -38.01
CA THR A 570 2.87 -27.05 -39.07
C THR A 570 3.44 -26.88 -40.47
N GLY A 571 4.64 -26.30 -40.59
CA GLY A 571 5.31 -26.04 -41.85
C GLY A 571 6.57 -25.19 -41.65
N TYR A 572 7.09 -24.61 -42.73
CA TYR A 572 8.17 -23.62 -42.66
C TYR A 572 8.08 -22.60 -43.81
N CYS A 573 8.71 -21.44 -43.62
CA CYS A 573 8.84 -20.42 -44.66
C CYS A 573 9.99 -20.78 -45.62
N HIS A 574 9.66 -21.03 -46.88
CA HIS A 574 10.63 -21.22 -47.97
C HIS A 574 10.93 -19.87 -48.65
N ASN A 575 11.84 -19.87 -49.62
CA ASN A 575 12.09 -18.75 -50.53
C ASN A 575 11.81 -19.24 -51.96
N VAL A 576 10.60 -19.01 -52.47
CA VAL A 576 10.23 -19.36 -53.85
C VAL A 576 10.29 -18.13 -54.75
N ASP A 577 9.53 -17.08 -54.40
CA ASP A 577 9.40 -15.86 -55.20
C ASP A 577 9.48 -14.55 -54.36
N GLY A 578 9.54 -14.63 -53.03
CA GLY A 578 9.53 -13.46 -52.12
C GLY A 578 10.77 -13.30 -51.23
N ASP A 579 10.67 -12.41 -50.24
CA ASP A 579 11.71 -12.16 -49.21
C ASP A 579 11.68 -13.21 -48.07
N GLY A 580 10.90 -14.29 -48.25
CA GLY A 580 10.67 -15.38 -47.29
C GLY A 580 11.95 -16.10 -46.89
N ARG A 581 12.10 -16.46 -45.61
CA ARG A 581 13.29 -17.14 -45.05
C ARG A 581 12.91 -18.04 -43.90
N PHE A 582 13.63 -19.16 -43.75
CA PHE A 582 13.38 -20.19 -42.74
C PHE A 582 13.27 -19.69 -41.27
N TYR A 583 13.90 -18.56 -40.93
CA TYR A 583 13.82 -17.97 -39.58
C TYR A 583 12.59 -17.06 -39.36
N LEU A 584 11.76 -16.85 -40.38
CA LEU A 584 10.50 -16.12 -40.24
C LEU A 584 9.41 -17.05 -39.73
N ASN A 585 8.61 -16.57 -38.78
CA ASN A 585 7.35 -17.22 -38.43
C ASN A 585 6.33 -17.07 -39.58
N LYS A 586 5.22 -17.80 -39.54
CA LYS A 586 4.19 -17.82 -40.59
C LYS A 586 3.59 -16.43 -40.83
N SER A 587 3.34 -15.66 -39.77
CA SER A 587 2.77 -14.31 -39.87
C SER A 587 3.69 -13.32 -40.59
N PHE A 588 5.01 -13.48 -40.47
CA PHE A 588 5.99 -12.66 -41.18
C PHE A 588 6.30 -13.20 -42.58
N CYS A 589 6.19 -14.51 -42.80
CA CYS A 589 6.30 -15.13 -44.13
C CYS A 589 5.18 -14.64 -45.07
N CYS A 590 3.94 -14.57 -44.58
CA CYS A 590 2.75 -14.19 -45.34
C CYS A 590 2.38 -12.70 -45.23
N TRP A 591 3.31 -11.84 -44.79
CA TRP A 591 2.99 -10.47 -44.40
C TRP A 591 2.51 -9.61 -45.59
N GLY A 592 1.29 -9.06 -45.48
CA GLY A 592 0.69 -8.21 -46.51
C GLY A 592 -0.13 -8.95 -47.58
N ILE A 593 -0.29 -10.26 -47.46
CA ILE A 593 -1.20 -11.06 -48.30
C ILE A 593 -2.50 -11.28 -47.52
N ASN A 594 -3.65 -10.86 -48.09
CA ASN A 594 -4.94 -10.87 -47.40
C ASN A 594 -5.60 -12.26 -47.28
N GLU A 595 -5.13 -13.25 -48.03
CA GLU A 595 -5.61 -14.64 -47.98
C GLU A 595 -4.44 -15.57 -47.60
N ALA A 596 -4.53 -16.26 -46.47
CA ALA A 596 -3.47 -17.17 -46.02
C ALA A 596 -3.32 -18.42 -46.92
N GLN A 597 -4.31 -18.69 -47.78
CA GLN A 597 -4.25 -19.71 -48.83
C GLN A 597 -3.50 -19.25 -50.10
N ALA A 598 -3.25 -17.94 -50.26
CA ALA A 598 -2.47 -17.36 -51.36
C ALA A 598 -1.00 -17.12 -50.98
N CYS A 599 -0.57 -17.51 -49.78
CA CYS A 599 0.81 -17.37 -49.31
C CYS A 599 1.72 -18.46 -49.92
N HIS A 600 2.31 -18.17 -51.08
CA HIS A 600 3.14 -19.13 -51.83
C HIS A 600 4.47 -19.51 -51.17
N ASP A 601 5.03 -18.66 -50.29
CA ASP A 601 6.29 -18.95 -49.58
C ASP A 601 6.11 -19.81 -48.31
N TRP A 602 4.87 -20.10 -47.86
CA TRP A 602 4.62 -20.94 -46.67
C TRP A 602 4.28 -22.40 -47.04
N ASP A 603 5.21 -23.31 -46.76
CA ASP A 603 5.07 -24.73 -47.12
C ASP A 603 4.66 -25.57 -45.90
N SER A 604 3.54 -26.30 -46.00
CA SER A 604 3.17 -27.32 -45.02
C SER A 604 4.06 -28.55 -45.13
N TRP A 605 4.26 -29.30 -44.05
CA TRP A 605 5.09 -30.52 -44.15
C TRP A 605 4.54 -31.54 -45.16
N GLY A 606 3.21 -31.69 -45.25
CA GLY A 606 2.55 -32.53 -46.25
C GLY A 606 2.75 -32.07 -47.70
N SER A 607 2.95 -30.77 -47.97
CA SER A 607 3.31 -30.25 -49.30
C SER A 607 4.82 -30.36 -49.56
N ALA A 608 5.66 -29.98 -48.61
CA ALA A 608 7.12 -30.08 -48.69
C ALA A 608 7.62 -31.53 -48.93
N MET A 609 6.94 -32.53 -48.38
CA MET A 609 7.22 -33.96 -48.65
C MET A 609 6.67 -34.48 -49.98
N GLY A 610 6.14 -33.61 -50.85
CA GLY A 610 5.71 -33.96 -52.22
C GLY A 610 4.44 -34.81 -52.33
N ILE A 611 3.64 -34.91 -51.27
CA ILE A 611 2.49 -35.82 -51.23
C ILE A 611 1.28 -35.20 -51.95
N GLY A 612 0.78 -35.88 -52.98
CA GLY A 612 -0.35 -35.41 -53.79
C GLY A 612 -1.74 -35.60 -53.17
N SER A 613 -1.91 -36.54 -52.23
CA SER A 613 -3.22 -36.90 -51.68
C SER A 613 -3.56 -36.12 -50.42
N ALA A 614 -4.76 -35.51 -50.37
CA ALA A 614 -5.19 -34.68 -49.23
C ALA A 614 -5.19 -35.44 -47.88
N GLY A 615 -5.63 -36.71 -47.89
CA GLY A 615 -5.54 -37.57 -46.69
C GLY A 615 -4.11 -37.94 -46.31
N GLY A 616 -3.21 -38.09 -47.29
CA GLY A 616 -1.78 -38.34 -47.04
C GLY A 616 -1.08 -37.14 -46.39
N ARG A 617 -1.38 -35.92 -46.85
CA ARG A 617 -0.91 -34.67 -46.23
C ARG A 617 -1.33 -34.59 -44.77
N TYR A 618 -2.64 -34.70 -44.50
CA TYR A 618 -3.18 -34.65 -43.13
C TYR A 618 -2.52 -35.65 -42.18
N VAL A 619 -2.22 -36.87 -42.63
CA VAL A 619 -1.52 -37.89 -41.81
C VAL A 619 -0.06 -37.51 -41.56
N VAL A 620 0.66 -36.97 -42.55
CA VAL A 620 2.05 -36.54 -42.38
C VAL A 620 2.15 -35.30 -41.51
N ASP A 621 1.29 -34.30 -41.72
CA ASP A 621 1.19 -33.10 -40.87
C ASP A 621 0.90 -33.50 -39.41
N TYR A 622 0.02 -34.49 -39.19
CA TYR A 622 -0.30 -34.98 -37.84
C TYR A 622 0.88 -35.69 -37.17
N VAL A 623 1.57 -36.58 -37.89
CA VAL A 623 2.75 -37.32 -37.38
C VAL A 623 3.89 -36.35 -37.05
N LEU A 624 4.16 -35.36 -37.90
CA LEU A 624 5.23 -34.39 -37.67
C LEU A 624 4.86 -33.39 -36.57
N PHE A 625 3.59 -32.95 -36.48
CA PHE A 625 3.11 -32.15 -35.35
C PHE A 625 3.33 -32.87 -34.02
N ILE A 626 3.01 -34.16 -33.92
CA ILE A 626 3.30 -34.97 -32.72
C ILE A 626 4.82 -35.06 -32.47
N LEU A 627 5.62 -35.36 -33.50
CA LEU A 627 7.07 -35.53 -33.37
C LEU A 627 7.75 -34.26 -32.86
N TYR A 628 7.48 -33.09 -33.44
CA TYR A 628 8.02 -31.82 -32.98
C TYR A 628 7.52 -31.44 -31.58
N SER A 629 6.23 -31.65 -31.29
CA SER A 629 5.67 -31.38 -29.95
C SER A 629 6.37 -32.19 -28.85
N VAL A 630 6.56 -33.49 -29.08
CA VAL A 630 7.27 -34.39 -28.14
C VAL A 630 8.76 -34.04 -28.04
N LEU A 631 9.41 -33.71 -29.17
CA LEU A 631 10.83 -33.33 -29.21
C LEU A 631 11.08 -32.07 -28.37
N PHE A 632 10.31 -31.00 -28.56
CA PHE A 632 10.50 -29.76 -27.81
C PHE A 632 10.24 -29.96 -26.31
N ALA A 633 9.19 -30.71 -25.93
CA ALA A 633 8.90 -31.03 -24.54
C ALA A 633 10.03 -31.87 -23.89
N ALA A 634 10.57 -32.86 -24.61
CA ALA A 634 11.70 -33.67 -24.14
C ALA A 634 12.97 -32.82 -23.94
N CYS A 635 13.31 -31.95 -24.91
CA CYS A 635 14.44 -31.03 -24.82
C CYS A 635 14.29 -30.04 -23.65
N ALA A 636 13.09 -29.49 -23.43
CA ALA A 636 12.81 -28.60 -22.30
C ALA A 636 13.03 -29.31 -20.96
N SER A 637 12.54 -30.55 -20.80
CA SER A 637 12.69 -31.30 -19.54
C SER A 637 14.12 -31.77 -19.29
N PHE A 638 14.83 -32.22 -20.34
CA PHE A 638 16.25 -32.55 -20.27
C PHE A 638 17.08 -31.34 -19.83
N LEU A 639 16.87 -30.18 -20.46
CA LEU A 639 17.59 -28.94 -20.15
C LEU A 639 17.34 -28.46 -18.71
N VAL A 640 16.11 -28.59 -18.19
CA VAL A 640 15.83 -28.34 -16.76
C VAL A 640 16.53 -29.36 -15.85
N ARG A 641 16.55 -30.65 -16.22
CA ARG A 641 17.14 -31.71 -15.37
C ARG A 641 18.66 -31.57 -15.23
N GLU A 642 19.38 -31.32 -16.32
CA GLU A 642 20.85 -31.32 -16.31
C GLU A 642 21.47 -29.97 -15.87
N PHE A 643 20.85 -28.82 -16.16
CA PHE A 643 21.50 -27.50 -15.95
C PHE A 643 20.98 -26.72 -14.74
N SER A 644 19.68 -26.77 -14.44
CA SER A 644 19.13 -26.15 -13.22
C SER A 644 17.74 -26.71 -12.89
N PRO A 645 17.64 -27.65 -11.94
CA PRO A 645 16.36 -28.18 -11.46
C PRO A 645 15.42 -27.10 -10.89
N TYR A 646 15.96 -25.94 -10.50
CA TYR A 646 15.20 -24.76 -10.06
C TYR A 646 14.48 -24.02 -11.20
N ALA A 647 14.74 -24.35 -12.47
CA ALA A 647 14.05 -23.74 -13.61
C ALA A 647 12.62 -24.30 -13.84
N LYS A 648 12.24 -25.42 -13.19
CA LYS A 648 10.91 -26.04 -13.29
C LYS A 648 9.76 -25.11 -12.84
N HIS A 649 8.54 -25.42 -13.26
CA HIS A 649 7.29 -24.73 -12.87
C HIS A 649 7.33 -23.21 -13.12
N SER A 650 6.42 -22.47 -12.46
CA SER A 650 6.30 -21.02 -12.63
C SER A 650 7.40 -20.25 -11.90
N GLY A 651 7.87 -20.70 -10.74
CA GLY A 651 8.75 -19.92 -9.85
C GLY A 651 8.01 -18.90 -8.96
N ILE A 652 6.70 -18.70 -9.14
CA ILE A 652 5.89 -17.80 -8.30
C ILE A 652 5.77 -18.30 -6.84
N PRO A 653 5.45 -19.59 -6.56
CA PRO A 653 5.48 -20.15 -5.19
C PRO A 653 6.81 -19.88 -4.46
N GLU A 654 7.92 -20.10 -5.17
CA GLU A 654 9.27 -19.90 -4.68
C GLU A 654 9.58 -18.41 -4.45
N ILE A 655 9.17 -17.50 -5.35
CA ILE A 655 9.31 -16.05 -5.16
C ILE A 655 8.45 -15.55 -3.98
N LYS A 656 7.20 -16.01 -3.83
CA LYS A 656 6.35 -15.67 -2.66
C LYS A 656 7.00 -16.16 -1.36
N THR A 657 7.64 -17.34 -1.38
CA THR A 657 8.41 -17.88 -0.25
C THR A 657 9.67 -17.05 0.07
N VAL A 658 10.40 -16.58 -0.94
CA VAL A 658 11.59 -15.72 -0.76
C VAL A 658 11.22 -14.34 -0.22
N LEU A 659 10.18 -13.70 -0.77
CA LEU A 659 9.66 -12.42 -0.27
C LEU A 659 8.99 -12.59 1.12
N GLY A 660 8.42 -13.78 1.38
CA GLY A 660 7.97 -14.29 2.68
C GLY A 660 9.08 -14.44 3.73
N GLY A 661 10.35 -14.28 3.34
CA GLY A 661 11.50 -14.20 4.23
C GLY A 661 12.31 -15.48 4.38
N PHE A 662 12.37 -16.36 3.37
CA PHE A 662 13.27 -17.52 3.37
C PHE A 662 14.31 -17.44 2.26
N VAL A 663 15.55 -17.80 2.57
CA VAL A 663 16.61 -17.86 1.54
C VAL A 663 16.56 -19.22 0.83
N ILE A 664 16.43 -19.19 -0.50
CA ILE A 664 16.60 -20.36 -1.38
C ILE A 664 17.85 -20.11 -2.25
N ARG A 665 18.92 -20.89 -2.04
CA ARG A 665 20.18 -20.77 -2.78
C ARG A 665 20.00 -21.30 -4.21
N HIS A 666 20.81 -20.77 -5.14
CA HIS A 666 20.82 -21.11 -6.58
C HIS A 666 19.53 -20.83 -7.39
N PHE A 667 18.37 -20.66 -6.75
CA PHE A 667 17.09 -20.35 -7.39
C PHE A 667 17.13 -19.09 -8.26
N LEU A 668 17.67 -17.98 -7.75
CA LEU A 668 17.92 -16.74 -8.51
C LEU A 668 19.21 -16.76 -9.35
N GLY A 669 19.69 -17.94 -9.74
CA GLY A 669 20.97 -18.16 -10.41
C GLY A 669 20.99 -17.75 -11.89
N GLY A 670 22.16 -17.35 -12.41
CA GLY A 670 22.35 -17.03 -13.83
C GLY A 670 22.13 -18.25 -14.75
N TRP A 671 22.55 -19.43 -14.31
CA TRP A 671 22.19 -20.68 -15.00
C TRP A 671 20.69 -20.94 -14.98
N THR A 672 20.00 -20.63 -13.88
CA THR A 672 18.54 -20.75 -13.80
C THR A 672 17.83 -19.76 -14.73
N LEU A 673 18.35 -18.54 -14.91
CA LEU A 673 17.86 -17.57 -15.91
C LEU A 673 17.94 -18.15 -17.33
N VAL A 674 19.13 -18.58 -17.76
CA VAL A 674 19.34 -19.13 -19.13
C VAL A 674 18.51 -20.39 -19.35
N THR A 675 18.52 -21.31 -18.37
CA THR A 675 17.77 -22.58 -18.42
C THR A 675 16.27 -22.34 -18.48
N LYS A 676 15.74 -21.42 -17.67
CA LYS A 676 14.30 -21.12 -17.66
C LYS A 676 13.86 -20.42 -18.93
N THR A 677 14.64 -19.47 -19.46
CA THR A 677 14.34 -18.78 -20.74
C THR A 677 14.29 -19.75 -21.91
N ILE A 678 15.36 -20.53 -22.15
CA ILE A 678 15.42 -21.47 -23.30
C ILE A 678 14.40 -22.60 -23.14
N GLY A 679 14.30 -23.16 -21.93
CA GLY A 679 13.33 -24.22 -21.63
C GLY A 679 11.88 -23.76 -21.78
N LEU A 680 11.58 -22.48 -21.55
CA LEU A 680 10.24 -21.92 -21.72
C LEU A 680 9.86 -21.78 -23.20
N CYS A 681 10.77 -21.31 -24.06
CA CYS A 681 10.52 -21.24 -25.50
C CYS A 681 10.13 -22.63 -26.06
N LEU A 682 10.89 -23.66 -25.67
CA LEU A 682 10.62 -25.06 -26.04
C LEU A 682 9.33 -25.59 -25.42
N ALA A 683 9.05 -25.27 -24.15
CA ALA A 683 7.83 -25.70 -23.47
C ALA A 683 6.57 -25.10 -24.10
N VAL A 684 6.56 -23.80 -24.44
CA VAL A 684 5.44 -23.15 -25.14
C VAL A 684 5.30 -23.73 -26.56
N ALA A 685 6.40 -23.80 -27.31
CA ALA A 685 6.41 -24.34 -28.66
C ALA A 685 5.90 -25.79 -28.74
N SER A 686 6.06 -26.61 -27.69
CA SER A 686 5.53 -27.97 -27.63
C SER A 686 4.00 -28.07 -27.78
N GLY A 687 3.25 -26.98 -27.58
CA GLY A 687 1.77 -27.01 -27.61
C GLY A 687 1.13 -27.69 -26.40
N LEU A 688 1.89 -27.92 -25.32
CA LEU A 688 1.34 -28.25 -24.00
C LEU A 688 0.44 -27.11 -23.48
N TRP A 689 -0.53 -27.44 -22.62
CA TRP A 689 -1.45 -26.48 -22.01
C TRP A 689 -0.76 -25.70 -20.86
N LEU A 690 0.18 -24.83 -21.23
CA LEU A 690 0.98 -23.96 -20.35
C LEU A 690 1.15 -22.55 -20.94
N GLY A 691 1.53 -21.58 -20.11
CA GLY A 691 1.82 -20.20 -20.52
C GLY A 691 3.18 -19.69 -20.05
N LYS A 692 3.68 -18.65 -20.71
CA LYS A 692 4.96 -17.96 -20.41
C LYS A 692 4.87 -16.97 -19.24
N GLU A 693 3.66 -16.47 -18.96
CA GLU A 693 3.44 -15.31 -18.08
C GLU A 693 3.93 -15.51 -16.63
N GLY A 694 3.67 -16.68 -16.05
CA GLY A 694 4.12 -17.02 -14.71
C GLY A 694 5.65 -17.16 -14.59
N PRO A 695 6.30 -17.93 -15.48
CA PRO A 695 7.76 -18.00 -15.61
C PRO A 695 8.46 -16.65 -15.84
N LEU A 696 7.84 -15.70 -16.56
CA LEU A 696 8.41 -14.36 -16.80
C LEU A 696 8.67 -13.57 -15.50
N VAL A 697 7.84 -13.78 -14.46
CA VAL A 697 8.07 -13.20 -13.11
C VAL A 697 9.41 -13.65 -12.53
N HIS A 698 9.72 -14.95 -12.59
CA HIS A 698 10.98 -15.48 -12.08
C HIS A 698 12.16 -15.07 -12.95
N VAL A 699 11.99 -15.02 -14.28
CA VAL A 699 12.99 -14.50 -15.23
C VAL A 699 13.36 -13.05 -14.91
N ALA A 700 12.39 -12.18 -14.63
CA ALA A 700 12.65 -10.79 -14.25
C ALA A 700 13.38 -10.67 -12.90
N CYS A 701 12.98 -11.44 -11.89
CA CYS A 701 13.68 -11.51 -10.59
C CYS A 701 15.14 -11.99 -10.74
N CYS A 702 15.39 -12.98 -11.59
CA CYS A 702 16.74 -13.43 -11.93
C CYS A 702 17.56 -12.37 -12.69
N SER A 703 16.94 -11.63 -13.62
CA SER A 703 17.56 -10.50 -14.32
C SER A 703 17.97 -9.38 -13.36
N ALA A 704 17.14 -9.05 -12.37
CA ALA A 704 17.52 -8.13 -11.30
C ALA A 704 18.64 -8.68 -10.42
N ASN A 705 18.62 -9.97 -10.07
CA ASN A 705 19.68 -10.60 -9.29
C ASN A 705 21.03 -10.68 -10.03
N LEU A 706 21.04 -10.66 -11.36
CA LEU A 706 22.26 -10.52 -12.15
C LEU A 706 22.91 -9.14 -11.92
N PHE A 707 22.12 -8.06 -12.00
CA PHE A 707 22.63 -6.70 -11.79
C PHE A 707 22.91 -6.37 -10.31
N MET A 708 22.15 -6.93 -9.35
CA MET A 708 22.43 -6.72 -7.92
C MET A 708 23.85 -7.16 -7.52
N LYS A 709 24.41 -8.19 -8.16
CA LYS A 709 25.79 -8.66 -7.89
C LYS A 709 26.88 -7.61 -8.18
N LEU A 710 26.60 -6.63 -9.06
CA LEU A 710 27.51 -5.52 -9.35
C LEU A 710 27.55 -4.50 -8.19
N PHE A 711 26.58 -4.54 -7.28
CA PHE A 711 26.41 -3.59 -6.18
C PHE A 711 26.35 -4.32 -4.84
N SER A 712 27.53 -4.54 -4.23
CA SER A 712 27.68 -5.22 -2.93
C SER A 712 26.85 -4.59 -1.80
N SER A 713 26.59 -3.28 -1.88
CA SER A 713 25.70 -2.51 -1.00
C SER A 713 24.21 -2.89 -1.08
N VAL A 714 23.79 -3.60 -2.12
CA VAL A 714 22.43 -4.14 -2.31
C VAL A 714 22.45 -5.65 -2.13
N ASN A 715 23.37 -6.36 -2.79
CA ASN A 715 23.51 -7.82 -2.67
C ASN A 715 23.85 -8.29 -1.25
N GLY A 716 24.50 -7.45 -0.44
CA GLY A 716 24.82 -7.72 0.96
C GLY A 716 23.73 -7.33 1.97
N ASN A 717 22.55 -6.87 1.53
CA ASN A 717 21.43 -6.50 2.40
C ASN A 717 20.11 -7.11 1.87
N GLU A 718 19.58 -8.11 2.57
CA GLU A 718 18.38 -8.84 2.12
C GLU A 718 17.12 -7.95 2.13
N ALA A 719 17.05 -6.90 2.97
CA ALA A 719 15.95 -5.94 2.95
C ALA A 719 15.97 -5.05 1.68
N ARG A 720 17.14 -4.51 1.28
CA ARG A 720 17.27 -3.77 -0.01
C ARG A 720 17.00 -4.69 -1.21
N LYS A 721 17.46 -5.94 -1.13
CA LYS A 721 17.23 -6.98 -2.14
C LYS A 721 15.74 -7.32 -2.29
N ARG A 722 14.96 -7.38 -1.19
CA ARG A 722 13.49 -7.55 -1.20
C ARG A 722 12.78 -6.43 -1.95
N GLU A 723 13.16 -5.16 -1.75
CA GLU A 723 12.61 -4.03 -2.51
C GLU A 723 12.83 -4.24 -4.02
N VAL A 724 14.07 -4.56 -4.42
CA VAL A 724 14.45 -4.79 -5.82
C VAL A 724 13.72 -5.99 -6.44
N LEU A 725 13.62 -7.12 -5.73
CA LEU A 725 12.94 -8.32 -6.22
C LEU A 725 11.43 -8.12 -6.37
N SER A 726 10.79 -7.36 -5.48
CA SER A 726 9.37 -6.99 -5.62
C SER A 726 9.14 -6.18 -6.89
N ALA A 727 9.98 -5.15 -7.12
CA ALA A 727 9.89 -4.30 -8.30
C ALA A 727 10.24 -5.04 -9.61
N ALA A 728 11.17 -6.00 -9.57
CA ALA A 728 11.46 -6.87 -10.69
C ALA A 728 10.30 -7.83 -11.02
N ALA A 729 9.62 -8.37 -10.00
CA ALA A 729 8.46 -9.24 -10.19
C ALA A 729 7.30 -8.51 -10.88
N ALA A 730 7.04 -7.26 -10.50
CA ALA A 730 6.07 -6.39 -11.17
C ALA A 730 6.41 -6.19 -12.66
N ALA A 731 7.70 -6.00 -12.98
CA ALA A 731 8.15 -5.89 -14.37
C ALA A 731 7.97 -7.19 -15.18
N GLY A 732 8.11 -8.36 -14.55
CA GLY A 732 7.83 -9.65 -15.18
C GLY A 732 6.36 -9.82 -15.60
N ILE A 733 5.41 -9.33 -14.79
CA ILE A 733 3.98 -9.30 -15.16
C ILE A 733 3.71 -8.21 -16.21
N SER A 734 4.36 -7.05 -16.10
CA SER A 734 4.24 -5.95 -17.07
C SER A 734 4.57 -6.39 -18.50
N VAL A 735 5.63 -7.19 -18.70
CA VAL A 735 5.99 -7.72 -20.04
C VAL A 735 5.16 -8.93 -20.46
N ALA A 736 4.56 -9.65 -19.53
CA ALA A 736 3.70 -10.81 -19.81
C ALA A 736 2.32 -10.41 -20.38
N PHE A 737 1.73 -9.33 -19.86
CA PHE A 737 0.39 -8.84 -20.25
C PHE A 737 0.40 -7.49 -20.95
N GLY A 738 1.54 -6.81 -21.08
CA GLY A 738 1.59 -5.42 -21.54
C GLY A 738 0.87 -4.46 -20.57
N ALA A 739 0.81 -4.81 -19.28
CA ALA A 739 -0.05 -4.19 -18.27
C ALA A 739 0.78 -3.70 -17.07
N PRO A 740 1.37 -2.48 -17.12
CA PRO A 740 2.30 -2.01 -16.10
C PRO A 740 1.66 -1.76 -14.74
N ILE A 741 0.45 -1.18 -14.68
CA ILE A 741 -0.25 -0.92 -13.41
C ILE A 741 -0.72 -2.25 -12.81
N GLY A 742 -1.27 -3.13 -13.65
CA GLY A 742 -1.63 -4.50 -13.31
C GLY A 742 -0.45 -5.32 -12.78
N GLY A 743 0.77 -5.09 -13.29
CA GLY A 743 1.99 -5.71 -12.79
C GLY A 743 2.42 -5.25 -11.40
N VAL A 744 2.31 -3.94 -11.11
CA VAL A 744 2.57 -3.42 -9.75
C VAL A 744 1.54 -3.95 -8.76
N LEU A 745 0.26 -3.96 -9.14
CA LEU A 745 -0.82 -4.51 -8.32
C LEU A 745 -0.65 -6.01 -8.11
N PHE A 746 -0.22 -6.79 -9.11
CA PHE A 746 0.09 -8.21 -8.93
C PHE A 746 1.14 -8.43 -7.84
N SER A 747 2.21 -7.62 -7.84
CA SER A 747 3.28 -7.77 -6.84
C SER A 747 2.82 -7.38 -5.44
N LEU A 748 1.97 -6.36 -5.31
CA LEU A 748 1.29 -5.97 -4.08
C LEU A 748 0.36 -7.08 -3.58
N GLU A 749 -0.51 -7.59 -4.45
CA GLU A 749 -1.59 -8.49 -4.08
C GLU A 749 -1.07 -9.89 -3.75
N GLN A 750 -0.22 -10.49 -4.58
CA GLN A 750 0.12 -11.93 -4.51
C GLN A 750 1.54 -12.24 -4.02
N LEU A 751 2.49 -11.30 -4.07
CA LEU A 751 3.91 -11.60 -3.83
C LEU A 751 4.49 -11.01 -2.53
N SER A 752 4.08 -9.80 -2.15
CA SER A 752 4.70 -9.06 -1.05
C SER A 752 3.69 -8.60 0.01
N TYR A 753 3.61 -9.37 1.12
CA TYR A 753 2.81 -9.04 2.32
C TYR A 753 3.15 -7.71 3.01
N TYR A 754 4.28 -7.11 2.64
CA TYR A 754 4.75 -5.80 3.09
C TYR A 754 5.53 -5.17 1.94
N PHE A 755 5.15 -3.95 1.57
CA PHE A 755 5.54 -3.29 0.33
C PHE A 755 5.48 -1.76 0.51
N PRO A 756 6.61 -1.09 0.80
CA PRO A 756 6.65 0.36 1.01
C PRO A 756 6.28 1.18 -0.23
N ASP A 757 5.78 2.41 -0.06
CA ASP A 757 5.37 3.30 -1.17
C ASP A 757 6.53 3.65 -2.12
N LYS A 758 7.73 3.78 -1.57
CA LYS A 758 8.99 3.85 -2.33
C LYS A 758 9.15 2.65 -3.26
N THR A 759 8.84 1.45 -2.78
CA THR A 759 8.88 0.21 -3.57
C THR A 759 7.74 0.17 -4.60
N MET A 760 6.59 0.79 -4.32
CA MET A 760 5.52 0.97 -5.31
C MET A 760 5.97 1.79 -6.51
N TRP A 761 6.55 2.97 -6.27
CA TRP A 761 7.10 3.81 -7.34
C TRP A 761 8.27 3.16 -8.09
N SER A 762 9.18 2.50 -7.36
CA SER A 762 10.26 1.72 -7.97
C SER A 762 9.74 0.54 -8.81
N SER A 763 8.67 -0.14 -8.37
CA SER A 763 7.97 -1.18 -9.15
C SER A 763 7.37 -0.63 -10.43
N PHE A 764 6.65 0.49 -10.35
CA PHE A 764 6.01 1.11 -11.51
C PHE A 764 7.04 1.54 -12.57
N VAL A 765 8.14 2.19 -12.16
CA VAL A 765 9.21 2.58 -13.10
C VAL A 765 9.87 1.36 -13.73
N CYS A 766 10.15 0.29 -12.96
CA CYS A 766 10.71 -0.96 -13.49
C CYS A 766 9.76 -1.61 -14.51
N ALA A 767 8.47 -1.66 -14.20
CA ALA A 767 7.42 -2.19 -15.07
C ALA A 767 7.24 -1.38 -16.36
N MET A 768 7.21 -0.05 -16.27
CA MET A 768 7.13 0.85 -17.42
C MET A 768 8.36 0.73 -18.33
N VAL A 769 9.57 0.69 -17.76
CA VAL A 769 10.81 0.50 -18.55
C VAL A 769 10.80 -0.84 -19.28
N ALA A 770 10.32 -1.91 -18.65
CA ALA A 770 10.23 -3.22 -19.28
C ALA A 770 9.20 -3.26 -20.41
N ALA A 771 8.01 -2.68 -20.22
CA ALA A 771 6.98 -2.57 -21.25
C ALA A 771 7.41 -1.69 -22.44
N VAL A 772 8.02 -0.53 -22.18
CA VAL A 772 8.57 0.35 -23.23
C VAL A 772 9.70 -0.34 -24.00
N THR A 773 10.52 -1.17 -23.33
CA THR A 773 11.55 -1.97 -24.03
C THR A 773 10.93 -3.04 -24.92
N LEU A 774 9.90 -3.76 -24.44
CA LEU A 774 9.14 -4.72 -25.26
C LEU A 774 8.50 -4.04 -26.48
N GLN A 775 7.92 -2.84 -26.30
CA GLN A 775 7.34 -2.04 -27.38
C GLN A 775 8.40 -1.57 -28.39
N ALA A 776 9.59 -1.18 -27.94
CA ALA A 776 10.70 -0.79 -28.80
C ALA A 776 11.27 -1.97 -29.60
N CYS A 777 11.24 -3.19 -29.05
CA CYS A 777 11.54 -4.42 -29.78
C CYS A 777 10.43 -4.80 -30.79
N ASN A 778 9.17 -4.42 -30.52
CA ASN A 778 7.99 -4.64 -31.35
C ASN A 778 7.91 -6.08 -31.94
N PRO A 779 7.90 -7.13 -31.08
CA PRO A 779 8.10 -8.52 -31.52
C PRO A 779 7.07 -9.00 -32.55
N PHE A 780 5.84 -8.47 -32.51
CA PHE A 780 4.75 -8.80 -33.43
C PHE A 780 4.64 -7.87 -34.65
N ARG A 781 5.46 -6.81 -34.73
CA ARG A 781 5.37 -5.68 -35.68
C ARG A 781 4.05 -4.88 -35.68
N THR A 782 3.07 -5.24 -34.87
CA THR A 782 1.75 -4.57 -34.76
C THR A 782 1.77 -3.29 -33.92
N GLY A 783 2.84 -3.02 -33.15
CA GLY A 783 2.90 -1.91 -32.20
C GLY A 783 2.11 -2.11 -30.89
N LYS A 784 1.34 -3.20 -30.79
CA LYS A 784 0.71 -3.68 -29.54
C LYS A 784 1.79 -4.28 -28.62
N LEU A 785 1.57 -4.23 -27.31
CA LEU A 785 2.51 -4.80 -26.33
C LEU A 785 2.44 -6.33 -26.29
N VAL A 786 1.22 -6.88 -26.39
CA VAL A 786 0.97 -8.33 -26.43
C VAL A 786 -0.05 -8.66 -27.53
N LEU A 787 0.05 -9.88 -28.09
CA LEU A 787 -0.78 -10.32 -29.22
C LEU A 787 -2.28 -10.21 -28.94
N TYR A 788 -2.73 -10.55 -27.72
CA TYR A 788 -4.14 -10.62 -27.32
C TYR A 788 -4.72 -9.29 -26.77
N GLN A 789 -4.00 -8.17 -26.95
CA GLN A 789 -4.53 -6.84 -26.65
C GLN A 789 -5.61 -6.45 -27.69
N VAL A 790 -6.82 -6.12 -27.24
CA VAL A 790 -7.99 -5.79 -28.08
C VAL A 790 -8.60 -4.47 -27.62
N THR A 791 -9.51 -3.88 -28.40
CA THR A 791 -10.13 -2.58 -28.05
C THR A 791 -11.63 -2.63 -28.35
N TYR A 792 -12.46 -2.35 -27.34
CA TYR A 792 -13.91 -2.28 -27.51
C TYR A 792 -14.39 -0.83 -27.55
N HIS A 793 -15.32 -0.56 -28.46
CA HIS A 793 -15.94 0.76 -28.61
C HIS A 793 -17.40 0.80 -28.15
N SER A 794 -18.05 -0.37 -28.06
CA SER A 794 -19.42 -0.52 -27.56
C SER A 794 -19.49 -0.51 -26.03
N GLY A 795 -20.65 -0.15 -25.49
CA GLY A 795 -21.00 -0.34 -24.08
C GLY A 795 -21.57 -1.73 -23.78
N TRP A 796 -21.88 -2.00 -22.51
CA TRP A 796 -22.69 -3.14 -22.08
C TRP A 796 -24.07 -2.68 -21.61
N HIS A 797 -25.04 -3.58 -21.63
CA HIS A 797 -26.43 -3.31 -21.25
C HIS A 797 -26.79 -3.97 -19.91
N ASP A 798 -27.69 -3.37 -19.12
CA ASP A 798 -28.03 -3.86 -17.77
C ASP A 798 -28.43 -5.35 -17.71
N PHE A 799 -29.09 -5.86 -18.75
CA PHE A 799 -29.50 -7.27 -18.82
C PHE A 799 -28.31 -8.25 -18.92
N GLU A 800 -27.14 -7.79 -19.39
CA GLU A 800 -25.93 -8.60 -19.53
C GLU A 800 -25.25 -8.89 -18.19
N LEU A 801 -25.58 -8.13 -17.14
CA LEU A 801 -25.08 -8.38 -15.79
C LEU A 801 -25.44 -9.79 -15.28
N LEU A 802 -26.61 -10.33 -15.66
CA LEU A 802 -27.04 -11.66 -15.25
C LEU A 802 -26.18 -12.79 -15.85
N PRO A 803 -25.91 -12.86 -17.17
CA PRO A 803 -24.94 -13.81 -17.70
C PRO A 803 -23.49 -13.50 -17.29
N PHE A 804 -23.11 -12.26 -16.97
CA PHE A 804 -21.80 -11.96 -16.37
C PHE A 804 -21.65 -12.55 -14.96
N VAL A 805 -22.69 -12.47 -14.12
CA VAL A 805 -22.76 -13.17 -12.83
C VAL A 805 -22.64 -14.69 -13.01
N PHE A 806 -23.30 -15.25 -14.02
CA PHE A 806 -23.19 -16.68 -14.35
C PHE A 806 -21.77 -17.07 -14.80
N LEU A 807 -21.06 -16.23 -15.54
CA LEU A 807 -19.64 -16.43 -15.87
C LEU A 807 -18.73 -16.39 -14.62
N GLY A 808 -19.05 -15.53 -13.66
CA GLY A 808 -18.41 -15.54 -12.33
C GLY A 808 -18.58 -16.89 -11.63
N ILE A 809 -19.82 -17.40 -11.58
CA ILE A 809 -20.14 -18.73 -11.01
C ILE A 809 -19.34 -19.83 -11.71
N LEU A 810 -19.35 -19.89 -13.05
CA LEU A 810 -18.59 -20.89 -13.81
C LEU A 810 -17.08 -20.79 -13.57
N GLY A 811 -16.53 -19.57 -13.48
CA GLY A 811 -15.11 -19.34 -13.18
C GLY A 811 -14.70 -19.88 -11.80
N GLY A 812 -15.51 -19.65 -10.77
CA GLY A 812 -15.25 -20.13 -9.42
C GLY A 812 -15.34 -21.65 -9.31
N LEU A 813 -16.37 -22.25 -9.92
CA LEU A 813 -16.54 -23.70 -10.01
C LEU A 813 -15.37 -24.37 -10.76
N PHE A 814 -15.00 -23.85 -11.93
CA PHE A 814 -13.81 -24.30 -12.66
C PHE A 814 -12.57 -24.24 -11.77
N GLY A 815 -12.31 -23.09 -11.16
CA GLY A 815 -11.10 -22.83 -10.38
C GLY A 815 -10.92 -23.75 -9.18
N GLY A 816 -11.96 -23.88 -8.33
CA GLY A 816 -11.92 -24.76 -7.17
C GLY A 816 -11.76 -26.24 -7.54
N LEU A 817 -12.44 -26.70 -8.59
CA LEU A 817 -12.31 -28.08 -9.10
C LEU A 817 -10.95 -28.31 -9.79
N PHE A 818 -10.42 -27.32 -10.49
CA PHE A 818 -9.11 -27.38 -11.15
C PHE A 818 -7.97 -27.51 -10.13
N ILE A 819 -8.02 -26.73 -9.04
CA ILE A 819 -7.03 -26.83 -7.95
C ILE A 819 -7.06 -28.24 -7.35
N LYS A 820 -8.25 -28.77 -7.00
CA LYS A 820 -8.39 -30.14 -6.46
C LYS A 820 -7.93 -31.22 -7.45
N LEU A 821 -8.23 -31.09 -8.74
CA LEU A 821 -7.72 -31.98 -9.79
C LEU A 821 -6.18 -31.94 -9.88
N ASN A 822 -5.58 -30.74 -9.89
CA ASN A 822 -4.15 -30.59 -10.04
C ASN A 822 -3.37 -31.09 -8.80
N MET A 823 -3.90 -30.87 -7.60
CA MET A 823 -3.33 -31.41 -6.36
C MET A 823 -3.41 -32.94 -6.32
N GLY A 824 -4.57 -33.54 -6.66
CA GLY A 824 -4.69 -35.01 -6.74
C GLY A 824 -3.75 -35.64 -7.78
N VAL A 825 -3.49 -34.95 -8.90
CA VAL A 825 -2.47 -35.38 -9.88
C VAL A 825 -1.05 -35.22 -9.34
N ALA A 826 -0.76 -34.18 -8.55
CA ALA A 826 0.55 -33.98 -7.91
C ALA A 826 0.82 -35.03 -6.81
N GLU A 827 -0.18 -35.36 -5.99
CA GLU A 827 -0.09 -36.42 -4.99
C GLU A 827 0.10 -37.80 -5.65
N TRP A 828 -0.69 -38.11 -6.67
CA TRP A 828 -0.52 -39.33 -7.48
C TRP A 828 0.88 -39.43 -8.13
N ARG A 829 1.49 -38.28 -8.50
CA ARG A 829 2.88 -38.23 -8.97
C ARG A 829 3.91 -38.59 -7.91
N LYS A 830 3.69 -38.19 -6.65
CA LYS A 830 4.56 -38.56 -5.51
C LYS A 830 4.42 -40.05 -5.18
N ASN A 831 3.18 -40.56 -5.13
CA ASN A 831 2.89 -41.88 -4.57
C ASN A 831 3.01 -43.05 -5.58
N ARG A 832 3.11 -42.80 -6.89
CA ARG A 832 3.18 -43.87 -7.91
C ARG A 832 4.56 -44.55 -7.98
N GLN A 833 4.58 -45.88 -7.93
CA GLN A 833 5.82 -46.67 -8.09
C GLN A 833 6.22 -46.91 -9.55
N TYR A 834 5.26 -46.93 -10.48
CA TYR A 834 5.47 -47.11 -11.92
C TYR A 834 5.67 -45.76 -12.62
N LEU A 835 6.32 -45.77 -13.79
CA LEU A 835 6.73 -44.56 -14.54
C LEU A 835 7.67 -43.61 -13.78
N LYS A 836 8.70 -44.16 -13.10
CA LYS A 836 9.82 -43.36 -12.59
C LYS A 836 10.66 -42.78 -13.74
N GLY A 837 10.91 -41.48 -13.70
CA GLY A 837 11.73 -40.72 -14.65
C GLY A 837 11.01 -39.49 -15.23
N PRO A 838 11.40 -38.24 -14.89
CA PRO A 838 10.61 -37.04 -15.20
C PRO A 838 10.49 -36.76 -16.70
N VAL A 839 11.57 -36.91 -17.47
CA VAL A 839 11.58 -36.71 -18.92
C VAL A 839 10.62 -37.69 -19.62
N ARG A 840 10.46 -38.92 -19.11
CA ARG A 840 9.52 -39.92 -19.65
C ARG A 840 8.07 -39.50 -19.45
N GLU A 841 7.73 -38.94 -18.29
CA GLU A 841 6.40 -38.39 -18.05
C GLU A 841 6.09 -37.21 -18.97
N VAL A 842 7.03 -36.26 -19.10
CA VAL A 842 6.86 -35.10 -20.00
C VAL A 842 6.64 -35.55 -21.45
N VAL A 843 7.40 -36.55 -21.93
CA VAL A 843 7.21 -37.16 -23.25
C VAL A 843 5.81 -37.79 -23.40
N ILE A 844 5.32 -38.53 -22.40
CA ILE A 844 3.99 -39.16 -22.44
C ILE A 844 2.88 -38.10 -22.45
N VAL A 845 2.95 -37.09 -21.59
CA VAL A 845 1.92 -36.02 -21.53
C VAL A 845 1.95 -35.17 -22.79
N ALA A 846 3.13 -34.85 -23.34
CA ALA A 846 3.26 -34.15 -24.62
C ALA A 846 2.70 -34.97 -25.80
N PHE A 847 2.94 -36.28 -25.84
CA PHE A 847 2.39 -37.17 -26.86
C PHE A 847 0.86 -37.22 -26.81
N VAL A 848 0.27 -37.44 -25.62
CA VAL A 848 -1.19 -37.45 -25.42
C VAL A 848 -1.81 -36.09 -25.74
N THR A 849 -1.14 -35.00 -25.34
CA THR A 849 -1.60 -33.63 -25.64
C THR A 849 -1.60 -33.35 -27.13
N ALA A 850 -0.52 -33.68 -27.86
CA ALA A 850 -0.45 -33.48 -29.31
C ALA A 850 -1.47 -34.35 -30.08
N LEU A 851 -1.73 -35.58 -29.62
CA LEU A 851 -2.74 -36.49 -30.15
C LEU A 851 -4.17 -35.91 -30.02
N ILE A 852 -4.47 -35.21 -28.92
CA ILE A 852 -5.80 -34.60 -28.68
C ILE A 852 -5.91 -33.21 -29.34
N ASN A 853 -4.83 -32.42 -29.31
CA ASN A 853 -4.82 -31.05 -29.82
C ASN A 853 -4.94 -30.99 -31.35
N PHE A 854 -4.25 -31.86 -32.11
CA PHE A 854 -4.24 -31.73 -33.57
C PHE A 854 -5.62 -31.93 -34.24
N PRO A 855 -6.46 -32.93 -33.86
CA PRO A 855 -7.79 -33.08 -34.44
C PRO A 855 -8.76 -31.92 -34.14
N ILE A 856 -8.57 -31.19 -33.04
CA ILE A 856 -9.52 -30.18 -32.55
C ILE A 856 -8.99 -28.78 -32.88
N LYS A 857 -9.65 -28.08 -33.81
CA LYS A 857 -9.22 -26.77 -34.33
C LYS A 857 -8.77 -25.77 -33.26
N PHE A 858 -9.59 -25.54 -32.23
CA PHE A 858 -9.27 -24.60 -31.14
C PHE A 858 -8.04 -25.00 -30.33
N MET A 859 -7.80 -26.30 -30.17
CA MET A 859 -6.71 -26.84 -29.35
C MET A 859 -5.40 -26.99 -30.14
N ARG A 860 -5.45 -26.88 -31.48
CA ARG A 860 -4.28 -26.88 -32.37
C ARG A 860 -3.51 -25.54 -32.34
N ALA A 861 -4.22 -24.44 -32.10
CA ALA A 861 -3.66 -23.08 -32.05
C ALA A 861 -2.76 -22.85 -30.81
N GLN A 862 -1.85 -21.87 -30.88
CA GLN A 862 -1.05 -21.45 -29.72
C GLN A 862 -1.97 -20.80 -28.66
N ALA A 863 -1.75 -21.02 -27.37
CA ALA A 863 -2.63 -20.46 -26.32
C ALA A 863 -2.78 -18.92 -26.41
N SER A 864 -1.72 -18.20 -26.77
CA SER A 864 -1.73 -16.74 -26.97
C SER A 864 -2.59 -16.30 -28.16
N GLU A 865 -2.53 -17.06 -29.27
CA GLU A 865 -3.30 -16.87 -30.50
C GLU A 865 -4.78 -17.19 -30.26
N LEU A 866 -5.05 -18.30 -29.58
CA LEU A 866 -6.40 -18.72 -29.18
C LEU A 866 -7.08 -17.65 -28.31
N VAL A 867 -6.37 -17.09 -27.32
CA VAL A 867 -6.90 -16.01 -26.47
C VAL A 867 -7.17 -14.74 -27.27
N HIS A 868 -6.27 -14.34 -28.18
CA HIS A 868 -6.52 -13.20 -29.10
C HIS A 868 -7.80 -13.40 -29.92
N ILE A 869 -7.96 -14.56 -30.56
CA ILE A 869 -9.12 -14.86 -31.41
C ILE A 869 -10.43 -15.02 -30.60
N LEU A 870 -10.35 -15.51 -29.36
CA LEU A 870 -11.50 -15.57 -28.46
C LEU A 870 -11.96 -14.20 -27.97
N PHE A 871 -11.06 -13.22 -27.87
CA PHE A 871 -11.39 -11.86 -27.45
C PHE A 871 -11.86 -11.00 -28.63
N ALA A 872 -11.17 -11.02 -29.77
CA ALA A 872 -11.43 -10.12 -30.90
C ALA A 872 -12.88 -10.15 -31.44
N GLU A 873 -13.36 -9.00 -31.91
CA GLU A 873 -14.66 -8.88 -32.58
C GLU A 873 -14.58 -9.44 -34.01
N CYS A 874 -15.70 -9.94 -34.54
CA CYS A 874 -15.75 -10.49 -35.90
C CYS A 874 -15.53 -9.45 -37.02
N ALA A 875 -15.47 -8.15 -36.69
CA ALA A 875 -15.07 -7.09 -37.61
C ALA A 875 -13.53 -6.95 -37.72
N ASP A 876 -12.78 -7.35 -36.68
CA ASP A 876 -11.31 -7.22 -36.61
C ASP A 876 -10.57 -8.42 -37.21
N LEU A 877 -11.25 -9.56 -37.39
CA LEU A 877 -10.67 -10.75 -38.02
C LEU A 877 -10.70 -10.64 -39.55
N SER A 878 -9.51 -10.53 -40.17
CA SER A 878 -9.36 -10.62 -41.63
C SER A 878 -9.69 -12.02 -42.18
N GLU A 879 -9.42 -13.09 -41.42
CA GLU A 879 -9.83 -14.46 -41.75
C GLU A 879 -10.44 -15.18 -40.53
N ASP A 880 -11.65 -15.71 -40.68
CA ASP A 880 -12.26 -16.63 -39.70
C ASP A 880 -11.74 -18.07 -39.88
N THR A 881 -10.47 -18.27 -39.54
CA THR A 881 -9.74 -19.54 -39.66
C THR A 881 -10.37 -20.67 -38.83
N LEU A 882 -10.92 -20.33 -37.67
CA LEU A 882 -11.51 -21.27 -36.71
C LEU A 882 -13.00 -21.56 -37.00
N GLY A 883 -13.76 -20.60 -37.53
CA GLY A 883 -15.19 -20.72 -37.85
C GLY A 883 -16.13 -20.08 -36.83
N LEU A 884 -15.64 -19.09 -36.06
CA LEU A 884 -16.33 -18.42 -34.95
C LEU A 884 -17.37 -17.37 -35.38
N CYS A 885 -17.32 -16.89 -36.62
CA CYS A 885 -18.11 -15.75 -37.09
C CYS A 885 -19.22 -16.16 -38.08
N LYS A 886 -19.61 -17.44 -38.09
CA LYS A 886 -20.53 -18.03 -39.08
C LYS A 886 -21.97 -18.11 -38.57
N SER A 887 -22.74 -17.07 -38.85
CA SER A 887 -24.13 -16.89 -38.39
C SER A 887 -25.09 -18.07 -38.65
N GLY A 888 -26.09 -18.20 -37.77
CA GLY A 888 -27.20 -19.14 -37.91
C GLY A 888 -26.94 -20.52 -37.30
N LYS A 889 -27.51 -21.58 -37.89
CA LYS A 889 -27.44 -22.97 -37.36
C LYS A 889 -26.02 -23.53 -37.22
N ALA A 890 -25.01 -22.89 -37.84
CA ALA A 890 -23.61 -23.26 -37.65
C ALA A 890 -23.12 -22.98 -36.21
N ASN A 891 -23.60 -21.92 -35.55
CA ASN A 891 -23.17 -21.54 -34.21
C ASN A 891 -23.38 -22.66 -33.17
N THR A 892 -24.44 -23.47 -33.27
CA THR A 892 -24.67 -24.57 -32.32
C THR A 892 -23.55 -25.62 -32.34
N GLY A 893 -22.98 -25.91 -33.51
CA GLY A 893 -21.82 -26.80 -33.63
C GLY A 893 -20.54 -26.17 -33.09
N VAL A 894 -20.37 -24.86 -33.29
CA VAL A 894 -19.23 -24.08 -32.75
C VAL A 894 -19.28 -24.01 -31.22
N ILE A 895 -20.44 -23.71 -30.63
CA ILE A 895 -20.67 -23.67 -29.18
C ILE A 895 -20.37 -25.04 -28.55
N ALA A 896 -20.85 -26.14 -29.15
CA ALA A 896 -20.54 -27.49 -28.67
C ALA A 896 -19.03 -27.79 -28.72
N LEU A 897 -18.35 -27.39 -29.80
CA LEU A 897 -16.91 -27.58 -29.96
C LEU A 897 -16.09 -26.73 -28.96
N LEU A 898 -16.52 -25.49 -28.67
CA LEU A 898 -15.93 -24.63 -27.64
C LEU A 898 -16.03 -25.26 -26.24
N LEU A 899 -17.21 -25.79 -25.87
CA LEU A 899 -17.42 -26.43 -24.57
C LEU A 899 -16.59 -27.73 -24.44
N VAL A 900 -16.50 -28.54 -25.50
CA VAL A 900 -15.63 -29.73 -25.53
C VAL A 900 -14.14 -29.34 -25.43
N SER A 901 -13.70 -28.29 -26.14
CA SER A 901 -12.34 -27.77 -26.03
C SER A 901 -12.03 -27.22 -24.63
N SER A 902 -12.99 -26.55 -23.98
CA SER A 902 -12.85 -26.08 -22.60
C SER A 902 -12.69 -27.26 -21.64
N GLY A 903 -13.57 -28.27 -21.70
CA GLY A 903 -13.50 -29.47 -20.87
C GLY A 903 -12.21 -30.28 -21.02
N LEU A 904 -11.74 -30.47 -22.26
CA LEU A 904 -10.45 -31.12 -22.52
C LEU A 904 -9.26 -30.25 -22.09
N GLY A 905 -9.35 -28.92 -22.26
CA GLY A 905 -8.35 -27.97 -21.78
C GLY A 905 -8.17 -28.01 -20.26
N ILE A 906 -9.25 -28.12 -19.49
CA ILE A 906 -9.21 -28.29 -18.02
C ILE A 906 -8.40 -29.53 -17.64
N ILE A 907 -8.67 -30.67 -18.29
CA ILE A 907 -7.98 -31.94 -18.01
C ILE A 907 -6.50 -31.83 -18.41
N LEU A 908 -6.20 -31.36 -19.63
CA LEU A 908 -4.82 -31.27 -20.13
C LEU A 908 -3.98 -30.26 -19.34
N ALA A 909 -4.54 -29.11 -18.96
CA ALA A 909 -3.85 -28.16 -18.06
C ALA A 909 -3.61 -28.77 -16.67
N GLY A 910 -4.59 -29.53 -16.15
CA GLY A 910 -4.51 -30.19 -14.84
C GLY A 910 -3.40 -31.26 -14.77
N PHE A 911 -3.13 -31.96 -15.88
CA PHE A 911 -1.98 -32.85 -16.01
C PHE A 911 -0.68 -32.14 -16.42
N THR A 912 -0.74 -31.06 -17.21
CA THR A 912 0.45 -30.32 -17.67
C THR A 912 1.13 -29.55 -16.53
N PHE A 913 0.35 -28.87 -15.69
CA PHE A 913 0.89 -28.16 -14.54
C PHE A 913 1.32 -29.18 -13.47
N GLY A 914 2.55 -29.05 -12.96
CA GLY A 914 3.20 -30.08 -12.13
C GLY A 914 4.32 -30.87 -12.83
N LEU A 915 4.49 -30.73 -14.14
CA LEU A 915 5.59 -31.35 -14.89
C LEU A 915 6.95 -30.69 -14.61
N GLN A 916 8.04 -31.44 -14.79
CA GLN A 916 9.42 -30.93 -14.68
C GLN A 916 9.87 -30.20 -15.96
N ILE A 917 9.19 -29.10 -16.26
CA ILE A 917 9.48 -28.13 -17.33
C ILE A 917 9.12 -26.70 -16.82
N PRO A 918 9.58 -25.61 -17.47
CA PRO A 918 9.11 -24.26 -17.14
C PRO A 918 7.66 -24.08 -17.63
N ALA A 919 6.74 -23.73 -16.73
CA ALA A 919 5.31 -23.66 -17.05
C ALA A 919 4.56 -22.69 -16.12
N GLY A 920 3.73 -21.81 -16.71
CA GLY A 920 2.77 -20.96 -15.99
C GLY A 920 1.32 -21.40 -16.26
N ILE A 921 0.42 -21.15 -15.30
CA ILE A 921 -0.98 -21.57 -15.33
C ILE A 921 -1.98 -20.45 -15.70
N ILE A 922 -1.52 -19.19 -15.74
CA ILE A 922 -2.38 -18.01 -15.99
C ILE A 922 -3.02 -18.07 -17.38
N LEU A 923 -2.22 -18.15 -18.46
CA LEU A 923 -2.72 -18.14 -19.83
C LEU A 923 -3.63 -19.35 -20.16
N PRO A 924 -3.34 -20.60 -19.72
CA PRO A 924 -4.31 -21.71 -19.84
C PRO A 924 -5.64 -21.44 -19.13
N SER A 925 -5.62 -20.84 -17.93
CA SER A 925 -6.85 -20.49 -17.20
C SER A 925 -7.66 -19.43 -17.95
N MET A 926 -6.99 -18.40 -18.50
CA MET A 926 -7.61 -17.40 -19.36
C MET A 926 -8.17 -18.01 -20.65
N ALA A 927 -7.48 -18.96 -21.27
CA ALA A 927 -7.96 -19.64 -22.49
C ALA A 927 -9.20 -20.50 -22.20
N ILE A 928 -9.20 -21.29 -21.13
CA ILE A 928 -10.36 -22.09 -20.67
C ILE A 928 -11.57 -21.19 -20.39
N GLY A 929 -11.34 -20.06 -19.71
CA GLY A 929 -12.36 -19.05 -19.43
C GLY A 929 -12.87 -18.33 -20.69
N GLY A 930 -11.99 -18.02 -21.63
CA GLY A 930 -12.34 -17.46 -22.93
C GLY A 930 -13.18 -18.43 -23.77
N LEU A 931 -12.90 -19.73 -23.73
CA LEU A 931 -13.66 -20.76 -24.44
C LEU A 931 -15.11 -20.84 -23.92
N PHE A 932 -15.31 -20.93 -22.59
CA PHE A 932 -16.68 -20.96 -22.05
C PHE A 932 -17.36 -19.58 -22.10
N GLY A 933 -16.61 -18.49 -21.95
CA GLY A 933 -17.11 -17.12 -22.08
C GLY A 933 -17.64 -16.82 -23.49
N ARG A 934 -16.85 -17.12 -24.53
CA ARG A 934 -17.28 -17.00 -25.94
C ARG A 934 -18.47 -17.91 -26.25
N ALA A 935 -18.53 -19.11 -25.65
CA ALA A 935 -19.68 -20.00 -25.78
C ALA A 935 -20.97 -19.43 -25.15
N VAL A 936 -20.90 -18.78 -23.98
CA VAL A 936 -22.05 -18.07 -23.38
C VAL A 936 -22.44 -16.85 -24.21
N GLY A 937 -21.49 -16.04 -24.66
CA GLY A 937 -21.74 -14.88 -25.52
C GLY A 937 -22.40 -15.24 -26.86
N LEU A 938 -21.90 -16.29 -27.53
CA LEU A 938 -22.53 -16.83 -28.75
C LEU A 938 -23.92 -17.42 -28.47
N SER A 939 -24.14 -18.04 -27.30
CA SER A 939 -25.46 -18.53 -26.91
C SER A 939 -26.45 -17.36 -26.70
N MET A 940 -26.01 -16.28 -26.06
CA MET A 940 -26.83 -15.08 -25.83
C MET A 940 -27.16 -14.37 -27.16
N GLN A 941 -26.19 -14.27 -28.08
CA GLN A 941 -26.41 -13.77 -29.43
C GLN A 941 -27.44 -14.62 -30.22
N VAL A 942 -27.39 -15.96 -30.09
CA VAL A 942 -28.38 -16.86 -30.71
C VAL A 942 -29.77 -16.70 -30.10
N VAL A 943 -29.87 -16.47 -28.79
CA VAL A 943 -31.16 -16.18 -28.10
C VAL A 943 -31.73 -14.83 -28.56
N GLN A 944 -30.90 -13.79 -28.64
CA GLN A 944 -31.29 -12.45 -29.11
C GLN A 944 -31.76 -12.48 -30.57
N ALA A 945 -31.08 -13.23 -31.44
CA ALA A 945 -31.49 -13.42 -32.83
C ALA A 945 -32.76 -14.30 -33.00
N ALA A 946 -33.05 -15.20 -32.05
CA ALA A 946 -34.24 -16.06 -32.08
C ALA A 946 -35.51 -15.37 -31.55
N TRP A 947 -35.37 -14.53 -30.52
CA TRP A 947 -36.49 -13.87 -29.84
C TRP A 947 -36.23 -12.37 -29.59
N PRO A 948 -36.06 -11.54 -30.63
CA PRO A 948 -35.73 -10.12 -30.50
C PRO A 948 -36.82 -9.26 -29.82
N SER A 949 -38.03 -9.80 -29.64
CA SER A 949 -39.16 -9.12 -28.99
C SER A 949 -39.30 -9.42 -27.48
N LEU A 950 -38.35 -10.11 -26.85
CA LEU A 950 -38.33 -10.27 -25.40
C LEU A 950 -38.04 -8.94 -24.69
N PHE A 951 -38.70 -8.71 -23.54
CA PHE A 951 -38.63 -7.44 -22.82
C PHE A 951 -37.23 -7.08 -22.29
N PHE A 952 -36.30 -8.04 -22.19
CA PHE A 952 -34.91 -7.77 -21.85
C PHE A 952 -34.13 -7.12 -23.01
N PHE A 953 -34.53 -7.35 -24.26
CA PHE A 953 -33.86 -6.83 -25.46
C PHE A 953 -34.45 -5.51 -25.97
N SER A 954 -35.45 -4.93 -25.29
CA SER A 954 -36.05 -3.65 -25.72
C SER A 954 -35.11 -2.45 -25.65
N SER A 955 -33.97 -2.59 -24.96
CA SER A 955 -32.91 -1.58 -24.89
C SER A 955 -31.88 -1.68 -26.02
N CYS A 956 -31.99 -2.68 -26.92
CA CYS A 956 -31.11 -2.83 -28.07
C CYS A 956 -31.46 -1.84 -29.18
N GLU A 957 -30.47 -1.15 -29.74
CA GLU A 957 -30.64 -0.36 -30.97
C GLU A 957 -30.76 -1.27 -32.21
N PRO A 958 -31.59 -0.93 -33.21
CA PRO A 958 -31.94 -1.84 -34.31
C PRO A 958 -30.80 -2.07 -35.33
N ASP A 959 -29.84 -1.15 -35.43
CA ASP A 959 -28.76 -1.18 -36.43
C ASP A 959 -27.37 -1.50 -35.82
N VAL A 960 -27.30 -1.76 -34.50
CA VAL A 960 -26.05 -2.01 -33.74
C VAL A 960 -26.06 -3.43 -33.16
N PRO A 961 -24.95 -4.19 -33.20
CA PRO A 961 -24.89 -5.52 -32.59
C PRO A 961 -24.99 -5.44 -31.06
N CYS A 962 -26.19 -5.65 -30.52
CA CYS A 962 -26.51 -5.49 -29.09
C CYS A 962 -25.74 -6.45 -28.14
N VAL A 963 -25.22 -7.58 -28.65
CA VAL A 963 -24.46 -8.56 -27.87
C VAL A 963 -23.15 -8.88 -28.60
N THR A 964 -22.02 -8.51 -27.99
CA THR A 964 -20.66 -8.76 -28.50
C THR A 964 -20.03 -9.99 -27.80
N PRO A 965 -19.89 -11.16 -28.44
CA PRO A 965 -19.40 -12.37 -27.76
C PRO A 965 -17.95 -12.27 -27.20
N GLY A 966 -17.15 -11.31 -27.65
CA GLY A 966 -15.79 -11.06 -27.14
C GLY A 966 -15.75 -10.55 -25.70
N THR A 967 -16.70 -9.71 -25.29
CA THR A 967 -16.75 -9.16 -23.93
C THR A 967 -17.03 -10.27 -22.91
N TYR A 968 -17.93 -11.19 -23.25
CA TYR A 968 -18.21 -12.42 -22.50
C TYR A 968 -16.99 -13.34 -22.42
N ALA A 969 -16.18 -13.42 -23.48
CA ALA A 969 -14.93 -14.18 -23.45
C ALA A 969 -13.90 -13.58 -22.48
N ILE A 970 -13.78 -12.25 -22.40
CA ILE A 970 -12.89 -11.58 -21.43
C ILE A 970 -13.41 -11.73 -20.00
N ILE A 971 -14.72 -11.52 -19.76
CA ILE A 971 -15.32 -11.70 -18.44
C ILE A 971 -15.21 -13.17 -17.99
N GLY A 972 -15.36 -14.13 -18.90
CA GLY A 972 -15.08 -15.55 -18.66
C GLY A 972 -13.61 -15.84 -18.34
N ALA A 973 -12.66 -15.25 -19.09
CA ALA A 973 -11.22 -15.39 -18.85
C ALA A 973 -10.78 -14.80 -17.51
N ALA A 974 -11.30 -13.61 -17.15
CA ALA A 974 -11.06 -12.96 -15.87
C ALA A 974 -11.64 -13.79 -14.70
N SER A 975 -12.88 -14.27 -14.85
CA SER A 975 -13.54 -15.12 -13.87
C SER A 975 -12.79 -16.44 -13.66
N ALA A 976 -12.41 -17.13 -14.74
CA ALA A 976 -11.64 -18.37 -14.67
C ALA A 976 -10.26 -18.16 -14.02
N LEU A 977 -9.58 -17.06 -14.35
CA LEU A 977 -8.28 -16.74 -13.77
C LEU A 977 -8.39 -16.46 -12.26
N ALA A 978 -9.37 -15.66 -11.83
CA ALA A 978 -9.65 -15.40 -10.41
C ALA A 978 -10.00 -16.69 -9.64
N GLY A 979 -10.72 -17.60 -10.30
CA GLY A 979 -11.03 -18.94 -9.80
C GLY A 979 -9.78 -19.80 -9.59
N THR A 980 -8.73 -19.63 -10.39
CA THR A 980 -7.47 -20.39 -10.22
C THR A 980 -6.48 -19.72 -9.26
N THR A 981 -6.35 -18.39 -9.29
CA THR A 981 -5.27 -17.66 -8.59
C THR A 981 -5.70 -16.90 -7.33
N ARG A 982 -7.00 -16.82 -7.03
CA ARG A 982 -7.58 -16.00 -5.93
C ARG A 982 -7.24 -14.51 -6.01
N MET A 983 -6.82 -14.03 -7.18
CA MET A 983 -6.61 -12.61 -7.44
C MET A 983 -7.92 -11.90 -7.74
N THR A 984 -7.95 -10.61 -7.43
CA THR A 984 -9.10 -9.74 -7.55
C THR A 984 -8.72 -8.45 -8.29
N VAL A 985 -8.27 -7.42 -7.58
CA VAL A 985 -7.98 -6.08 -8.11
C VAL A 985 -6.99 -6.12 -9.26
N SER A 986 -5.91 -6.92 -9.15
CA SER A 986 -4.91 -7.02 -10.21
C SER A 986 -5.48 -7.59 -11.52
N ILE A 987 -6.40 -8.58 -11.45
CA ILE A 987 -7.03 -9.13 -12.66
C ILE A 987 -7.91 -8.07 -13.32
N VAL A 988 -8.71 -7.34 -12.53
CA VAL A 988 -9.58 -6.29 -13.06
C VAL A 988 -8.74 -5.22 -13.79
N VAL A 989 -7.60 -4.80 -13.21
CA VAL A 989 -6.72 -3.81 -13.84
C VAL A 989 -5.94 -4.37 -15.04
N ILE A 990 -5.43 -5.61 -14.99
CA ILE A 990 -4.80 -6.26 -16.16
C ILE A 990 -5.78 -6.35 -17.33
N MET A 991 -7.03 -6.78 -17.07
CA MET A 991 -8.07 -6.89 -18.09
C MET A 991 -8.52 -5.52 -18.62
N PHE A 992 -8.49 -4.48 -17.79
CA PHE A 992 -8.69 -3.10 -18.22
C PHE A 992 -7.55 -2.60 -19.12
N GLU A 993 -6.28 -2.73 -18.72
CA GLU A 993 -5.13 -2.32 -19.54
C GLU A 993 -5.06 -3.09 -20.88
N LEU A 994 -5.47 -4.36 -20.89
CA LEU A 994 -5.58 -5.19 -22.10
C LEU A 994 -6.72 -4.80 -23.06
N THR A 995 -7.76 -4.10 -22.58
CA THR A 995 -8.97 -3.75 -23.37
C THR A 995 -9.12 -2.26 -23.67
N GLY A 996 -8.46 -1.40 -22.88
CA GLY A 996 -8.64 0.05 -22.89
C GLY A 996 -10.03 0.53 -22.42
N ALA A 997 -10.94 -0.37 -22.07
CA ALA A 997 -12.37 -0.08 -21.96
C ALA A 997 -12.83 0.05 -20.50
N LEU A 998 -12.76 1.28 -19.95
CA LEU A 998 -13.19 1.60 -18.58
C LEU A 998 -14.62 1.14 -18.23
N THR A 999 -15.52 1.08 -19.22
CA THR A 999 -16.92 0.69 -19.06
C THR A 999 -17.11 -0.72 -18.52
N TYR A 1000 -16.22 -1.66 -18.85
CA TYR A 1000 -16.33 -3.08 -18.45
C TYR A 1000 -15.71 -3.38 -17.07
N VAL A 1001 -15.05 -2.41 -16.43
CA VAL A 1001 -14.40 -2.59 -15.11
C VAL A 1001 -15.38 -3.09 -14.05
N LEU A 1002 -16.61 -2.54 -14.01
CA LEU A 1002 -17.63 -2.93 -13.05
C LEU A 1002 -18.15 -4.37 -13.28
N PRO A 1003 -18.60 -4.76 -14.49
CA PRO A 1003 -18.91 -6.16 -14.82
C PRO A 1003 -17.78 -7.15 -14.49
N ILE A 1004 -16.54 -6.83 -14.88
CA ILE A 1004 -15.38 -7.71 -14.63
C ILE A 1004 -15.16 -7.88 -13.12
N MET A 1005 -15.20 -6.79 -12.35
CA MET A 1005 -15.05 -6.82 -10.89
C MET A 1005 -16.13 -7.67 -10.21
N ILE A 1006 -17.40 -7.54 -10.61
CA ILE A 1006 -18.51 -8.34 -10.05
C ILE A 1006 -18.30 -9.84 -10.34
N ALA A 1007 -17.99 -10.21 -11.58
CA ALA A 1007 -17.78 -11.60 -11.97
C ALA A 1007 -16.52 -12.21 -11.30
N VAL A 1008 -15.44 -11.44 -11.18
CA VAL A 1008 -14.20 -11.82 -10.47
C VAL A 1008 -14.45 -12.06 -8.98
N MET A 1009 -15.20 -11.18 -8.29
CA MET A 1009 -15.52 -11.36 -6.86
C MET A 1009 -16.40 -12.59 -6.61
N ILE A 1010 -17.41 -12.82 -7.45
CA ILE A 1010 -18.28 -14.01 -7.37
C ILE A 1010 -17.49 -15.29 -7.64
N SER A 1011 -16.59 -15.27 -8.63
CA SER A 1011 -15.66 -16.38 -8.90
C SER A 1011 -14.77 -16.67 -7.71
N LYS A 1012 -14.21 -15.63 -7.06
CA LYS A 1012 -13.37 -15.78 -5.86
C LYS A 1012 -14.14 -16.46 -4.74
N TRP A 1013 -15.32 -15.96 -4.36
CA TRP A 1013 -16.14 -16.54 -3.28
C TRP A 1013 -16.55 -18.00 -3.52
N ILE A 1014 -16.91 -18.36 -4.75
CA ILE A 1014 -17.32 -19.73 -5.11
C ILE A 1014 -16.11 -20.66 -5.19
N GLY A 1015 -14.95 -20.14 -5.60
CA GLY A 1015 -13.67 -20.85 -5.51
C GLY A 1015 -13.27 -21.11 -4.05
N ASP A 1016 -13.28 -20.08 -3.21
CA ASP A 1016 -12.99 -20.14 -1.76
C ASP A 1016 -13.82 -21.24 -1.08
N ALA A 1017 -15.11 -21.32 -1.40
CA ALA A 1017 -16.04 -22.32 -0.86
C ALA A 1017 -15.78 -23.77 -1.31
N ILE A 1018 -14.96 -24.00 -2.34
CA ILE A 1018 -14.56 -25.34 -2.82
C ILE A 1018 -13.13 -25.69 -2.37
N SER A 1019 -12.25 -24.70 -2.35
CA SER A 1019 -10.85 -24.81 -1.95
C SER A 1019 -10.37 -23.44 -1.45
N PRO A 1020 -10.03 -23.28 -0.15
CA PRO A 1020 -9.75 -21.96 0.43
C PRO A 1020 -8.47 -21.33 -0.14
N ARG A 1021 -7.46 -22.16 -0.42
CA ARG A 1021 -6.13 -21.76 -0.92
C ARG A 1021 -6.16 -21.62 -2.44
N GLY A 1022 -5.50 -20.60 -2.99
CA GLY A 1022 -5.29 -20.45 -4.44
C GLY A 1022 -4.20 -21.39 -4.96
N ILE A 1023 -4.13 -21.60 -6.29
CA ILE A 1023 -3.21 -22.58 -6.90
C ILE A 1023 -1.74 -22.42 -6.44
N TYR A 1024 -1.28 -21.18 -6.22
CA TYR A 1024 0.09 -20.92 -5.79
C TYR A 1024 0.31 -21.25 -4.31
N GLU A 1025 -0.68 -21.00 -3.44
CA GLU A 1025 -0.62 -21.42 -2.02
C GLU A 1025 -0.69 -22.95 -1.89
N SER A 1026 -1.55 -23.63 -2.66
CA SER A 1026 -1.60 -25.10 -2.68
C SER A 1026 -0.25 -25.70 -3.08
N TRP A 1027 0.45 -25.11 -4.05
CA TRP A 1027 1.80 -25.52 -4.47
C TRP A 1027 2.95 -25.06 -3.54
N ILE A 1028 2.71 -24.17 -2.58
CA ILE A 1028 3.61 -23.88 -1.46
C ILE A 1028 3.44 -24.97 -0.40
N HIS A 1029 2.19 -25.27 -0.02
CA HIS A 1029 1.88 -26.29 0.97
C HIS A 1029 2.37 -27.68 0.55
N PHE A 1030 2.03 -28.11 -0.68
CA PHE A 1030 2.45 -29.40 -1.25
C PHE A 1030 3.99 -29.60 -1.32
N LYS A 1031 4.79 -28.54 -1.13
CA LYS A 1031 6.26 -28.58 -1.10
C LYS A 1031 6.87 -28.49 0.30
N GLY A 1032 6.07 -28.45 1.37
CA GLY A 1032 6.57 -28.26 2.74
C GLY A 1032 7.27 -26.91 2.95
N TYR A 1033 6.91 -25.87 2.17
CA TYR A 1033 7.51 -24.54 2.31
C TYR A 1033 6.85 -23.81 3.49
N PRO A 1034 7.59 -23.44 4.57
CA PRO A 1034 7.04 -22.93 5.83
C PRO A 1034 6.61 -21.45 5.74
N PHE A 1035 5.66 -21.19 4.85
CA PHE A 1035 5.14 -19.87 4.53
C PHE A 1035 3.92 -19.55 5.40
N LEU A 1036 4.03 -18.51 6.22
CA LEU A 1036 2.87 -17.89 6.88
C LEU A 1036 2.31 -16.82 5.94
N ASP A 1037 1.02 -16.94 5.59
CA ASP A 1037 0.29 -15.87 4.91
C ASP A 1037 -0.22 -14.84 5.94
N ASN A 1038 -0.47 -13.62 5.46
CA ASN A 1038 -1.00 -12.49 6.22
C ASN A 1038 -2.45 -12.14 5.82
N ARG A 1039 -3.03 -12.85 4.84
CA ARG A 1039 -4.37 -12.58 4.28
C ARG A 1039 -5.54 -13.01 5.16
N ASP A 1040 -5.30 -13.95 6.09
CA ASP A 1040 -6.35 -14.54 6.92
C ASP A 1040 -6.63 -13.69 8.17
N ASP A 1041 -7.19 -12.49 7.96
CA ASP A 1041 -7.78 -11.67 9.04
C ASP A 1041 -9.00 -12.36 9.70
N ASN A 1042 -9.51 -13.45 9.10
CA ASN A 1042 -10.45 -14.39 9.72
C ASN A 1042 -9.77 -15.17 10.86
N GLY A 1043 -9.65 -14.54 12.03
CA GLY A 1043 -9.12 -15.14 13.27
C GLY A 1043 -9.90 -16.34 13.84
N SER A 1044 -10.79 -16.95 13.06
CA SER A 1044 -11.47 -18.22 13.34
C SER A 1044 -10.63 -19.47 12.99
N SER A 1045 -9.48 -19.31 12.34
CA SER A 1045 -8.48 -20.37 12.15
C SER A 1045 -7.52 -20.50 13.34
N ILE A 1046 -7.09 -19.37 13.93
CA ILE A 1046 -6.08 -19.35 14.99
C ILE A 1046 -6.74 -19.61 16.36
N PRO A 1047 -6.29 -20.59 17.16
CA PRO A 1047 -6.87 -20.87 18.47
C PRO A 1047 -6.47 -19.81 19.51
N ASP A 1048 -7.44 -19.34 20.32
CA ASP A 1048 -7.16 -18.49 21.49
C ASP A 1048 -6.68 -19.33 22.68
N VAL A 1049 -5.48 -19.88 22.55
CA VAL A 1049 -4.75 -20.59 23.61
C VAL A 1049 -3.57 -19.74 24.08
N SER A 1050 -3.24 -19.82 25.37
CA SER A 1050 -1.98 -19.24 25.87
C SER A 1050 -0.79 -19.92 25.20
N ALA A 1051 0.16 -19.13 24.69
CA ALA A 1051 1.37 -19.60 24.00
C ALA A 1051 2.19 -20.59 24.85
N SER A 1052 2.04 -20.55 26.17
CA SER A 1052 2.59 -21.55 27.11
C SER A 1052 2.27 -23.01 26.80
N HIS A 1053 1.20 -23.31 26.07
CA HIS A 1053 0.83 -24.67 25.67
C HIS A 1053 1.45 -25.12 24.34
N VAL A 1054 1.95 -24.15 23.56
CA VAL A 1054 2.43 -24.36 22.18
C VAL A 1054 3.95 -24.25 22.09
N MET A 1055 4.56 -23.38 22.90
CA MET A 1055 6.00 -23.15 22.92
C MET A 1055 6.80 -24.40 23.33
N THR A 1056 7.98 -24.57 22.74
CA THR A 1056 8.98 -25.51 23.26
C THR A 1056 9.45 -25.01 24.62
N ARG A 1057 9.23 -25.80 25.68
CA ARG A 1057 9.43 -25.37 27.08
C ARG A 1057 10.91 -25.36 27.45
N THR A 1058 11.30 -24.59 28.46
CA THR A 1058 12.70 -24.51 28.92
C THR A 1058 13.31 -25.85 29.33
N GLU A 1059 12.50 -26.82 29.77
CA GLU A 1059 12.95 -28.19 30.06
C GLU A 1059 13.36 -28.98 28.81
N ASP A 1060 12.78 -28.64 27.65
CA ASP A 1060 13.06 -29.23 26.34
C ASP A 1060 14.14 -28.44 25.54
N LEU A 1061 14.66 -27.32 26.08
CA LEU A 1061 15.57 -26.39 25.38
C LEU A 1061 17.01 -26.46 25.90
N THR A 1062 17.96 -26.75 25.00
CA THR A 1062 19.40 -26.57 25.27
C THR A 1062 19.75 -25.07 25.31
N ALA A 1063 19.90 -24.52 26.52
CA ALA A 1063 20.38 -23.16 26.75
C ALA A 1063 21.89 -23.14 27.07
N ILE A 1064 22.57 -22.05 26.69
CA ILE A 1064 24.00 -21.82 26.96
C ILE A 1064 24.13 -20.90 28.18
N THR A 1065 25.01 -21.20 29.15
CA THR A 1065 25.24 -20.33 30.31
C THR A 1065 26.23 -19.21 30.00
N ALA A 1066 26.10 -18.09 30.71
CA ALA A 1066 26.88 -16.88 30.41
C ALA A 1066 28.39 -17.00 30.70
N THR A 1067 28.75 -17.96 31.55
CA THR A 1067 30.13 -18.33 31.90
C THR A 1067 30.23 -19.86 32.03
N GLY A 1068 31.45 -20.38 32.25
CA GLY A 1068 31.71 -21.81 32.49
C GLY A 1068 31.93 -22.66 31.24
N HIS A 1069 32.03 -22.05 30.06
CA HIS A 1069 32.28 -22.73 28.78
C HIS A 1069 33.68 -22.44 28.24
N THR A 1070 34.29 -23.43 27.58
CA THR A 1070 35.50 -23.27 26.76
C THR A 1070 35.18 -23.33 25.26
N ILE A 1071 36.12 -22.93 24.40
CA ILE A 1071 36.01 -23.07 22.94
C ILE A 1071 35.73 -24.54 22.54
N GLY A 1072 36.37 -25.49 23.19
CA GLY A 1072 36.13 -26.93 23.03
C GLY A 1072 34.71 -27.32 23.43
N SER A 1073 34.27 -26.96 24.65
CA SER A 1073 32.91 -27.23 25.15
C SER A 1073 31.82 -26.74 24.20
N LEU A 1074 31.95 -25.52 23.66
CA LEU A 1074 30.95 -24.95 22.74
C LEU A 1074 30.98 -25.62 21.36
N ARG A 1075 32.16 -26.04 20.88
CA ARG A 1075 32.28 -26.80 19.63
C ARG A 1075 31.70 -28.20 19.76
N ASP A 1076 31.83 -28.83 20.93
CA ASP A 1076 31.31 -30.16 21.18
C ASP A 1076 29.78 -30.12 21.43
N LEU A 1077 29.24 -29.05 22.02
CA LEU A 1077 27.80 -28.74 22.02
C LEU A 1077 27.26 -28.55 20.59
N LEU A 1078 28.03 -27.90 19.71
CA LEU A 1078 27.67 -27.76 18.29
C LEU A 1078 27.72 -29.08 17.50
N SER A 1079 28.52 -30.07 17.91
CA SER A 1079 28.55 -31.39 17.24
C SER A 1079 27.50 -32.36 17.77
N GLN A 1080 27.11 -32.25 19.05
CA GLN A 1080 26.09 -33.07 19.69
C GLN A 1080 24.66 -32.72 19.23
N HIS A 1081 24.34 -31.44 19.07
CA HIS A 1081 23.00 -30.98 18.69
C HIS A 1081 22.95 -30.46 17.25
N ARG A 1082 21.79 -30.57 16.58
CA ARG A 1082 21.53 -30.00 15.24
C ARG A 1082 20.84 -28.63 15.24
N PHE A 1083 20.41 -28.11 16.40
CA PHE A 1083 19.61 -26.88 16.52
C PHE A 1083 20.24 -25.65 15.84
N ARG A 1084 19.42 -24.82 15.17
CA ARG A 1084 19.84 -23.65 14.37
C ARG A 1084 20.27 -22.42 15.19
N GLY A 1085 20.15 -22.46 16.51
CA GLY A 1085 20.58 -21.42 17.45
C GLY A 1085 20.12 -21.73 18.88
N PHE A 1086 20.63 -20.98 19.85
CA PHE A 1086 20.52 -21.29 21.29
C PHE A 1086 20.21 -20.02 22.10
N PRO A 1087 19.27 -20.08 23.08
CA PRO A 1087 19.11 -19.02 24.05
C PRO A 1087 20.32 -18.98 25.01
N VAL A 1088 20.75 -17.77 25.36
CA VAL A 1088 21.81 -17.51 26.34
C VAL A 1088 21.15 -17.09 27.65
N ILE A 1089 21.45 -17.82 28.73
CA ILE A 1089 20.98 -17.54 30.08
C ILE A 1089 22.14 -17.20 31.01
N ASP A 1090 21.88 -16.44 32.06
CA ASP A 1090 22.88 -16.11 33.08
C ASP A 1090 23.36 -17.38 33.82
N ASN A 1091 22.45 -18.02 34.56
CA ASN A 1091 22.71 -19.21 35.37
C ASN A 1091 21.58 -20.23 35.23
N SER A 1092 21.89 -21.53 35.26
CA SER A 1092 20.92 -22.64 35.08
C SER A 1092 19.86 -22.76 36.19
N ARG A 1093 20.00 -22.01 37.31
CA ARG A 1093 19.02 -22.00 38.41
C ARG A 1093 17.91 -20.98 38.18
N ASP A 1094 18.29 -19.74 37.90
CA ASP A 1094 17.36 -18.62 37.74
C ASP A 1094 16.87 -18.47 36.28
N ALA A 1095 17.61 -19.04 35.32
CA ALA A 1095 17.30 -19.03 33.89
C ALA A 1095 16.98 -17.63 33.33
N LEU A 1096 17.58 -16.58 33.89
CA LEU A 1096 17.46 -15.20 33.43
C LEU A 1096 18.00 -15.10 31.99
N LEU A 1097 17.16 -14.65 31.06
CA LEU A 1097 17.51 -14.53 29.66
C LEU A 1097 18.46 -13.34 29.44
N LEU A 1098 19.62 -13.59 28.80
CA LEU A 1098 20.58 -12.56 28.40
C LEU A 1098 20.62 -12.30 26.89
N GLY A 1099 20.16 -13.25 26.08
CA GLY A 1099 20.24 -13.12 24.62
C GLY A 1099 19.97 -14.41 23.85
N TYR A 1100 20.30 -14.40 22.57
CA TYR A 1100 20.21 -15.56 21.66
C TYR A 1100 21.35 -15.55 20.66
N ILE A 1101 21.99 -16.68 20.40
CA ILE A 1101 23.06 -16.80 19.39
C ILE A 1101 22.72 -17.88 18.36
N SER A 1102 22.87 -17.59 17.07
CA SER A 1102 22.65 -18.61 16.04
C SER A 1102 23.82 -19.58 15.92
N ARG A 1103 23.57 -20.77 15.35
CA ARG A 1103 24.60 -21.77 15.07
C ARG A 1103 25.74 -21.20 14.22
N THR A 1104 25.41 -20.43 13.17
CA THR A 1104 26.40 -19.93 12.22
C THR A 1104 27.25 -18.82 12.83
N GLU A 1105 26.65 -17.94 13.64
CA GLU A 1105 27.37 -16.96 14.47
C GLU A 1105 28.36 -17.64 15.42
N LEU A 1106 27.90 -18.61 16.22
CA LEU A 1106 28.73 -19.31 17.20
C LEU A 1106 29.87 -20.10 16.51
N GLN A 1107 29.55 -20.87 15.47
CA GLN A 1107 30.54 -21.64 14.71
C GLN A 1107 31.60 -20.74 14.07
N TYR A 1108 31.20 -19.62 13.45
CA TYR A 1108 32.13 -18.67 12.85
C TYR A 1108 33.00 -17.96 13.88
N ALA A 1109 32.44 -17.56 15.03
CA ALA A 1109 33.19 -16.94 16.11
C ALA A 1109 34.26 -17.88 16.69
N LEU A 1110 33.90 -19.15 16.94
CA LEU A 1110 34.84 -20.18 17.41
C LEU A 1110 35.91 -20.50 16.36
N GLN A 1111 35.53 -20.65 15.09
CA GLN A 1111 36.49 -20.90 14.00
C GLN A 1111 37.46 -19.73 13.81
N THR A 1112 36.97 -18.49 13.90
CA THR A 1112 37.80 -17.27 13.81
C THR A 1112 38.73 -17.11 15.02
N ALA A 1113 38.34 -17.60 16.20
CA ALA A 1113 39.20 -17.64 17.39
C ALA A 1113 40.35 -18.66 17.27
N LEU A 1114 40.10 -19.80 16.63
CA LEU A 1114 41.08 -20.88 16.40
C LEU A 1114 42.03 -20.61 15.21
N THR A 1115 41.68 -19.68 14.31
CA THR A 1115 42.39 -19.39 13.05
C THR A 1115 43.39 -18.22 13.23
N PRO A 1116 44.48 -18.12 12.43
CA PRO A 1116 45.38 -16.97 12.47
C PRO A 1116 44.62 -15.64 12.26
N PRO A 1117 44.89 -14.61 13.09
CA PRO A 1117 46.09 -14.44 13.90
C PRO A 1117 45.92 -14.91 15.35
N ARG A 1118 44.69 -15.26 15.76
CA ARG A 1118 44.33 -15.30 17.19
C ARG A 1118 44.75 -16.62 17.84
N ASN A 1119 44.66 -17.73 17.09
CA ASN A 1119 45.21 -19.05 17.46
C ASN A 1119 44.95 -19.44 18.92
N LEU A 1120 43.74 -19.17 19.44
CA LEU A 1120 43.37 -19.46 20.81
C LEU A 1120 43.30 -20.99 21.02
N ALA A 1121 43.56 -21.44 22.25
CA ALA A 1121 43.49 -22.86 22.57
C ALA A 1121 42.02 -23.34 22.66
N PRO A 1122 41.72 -24.61 22.38
CA PRO A 1122 40.39 -25.18 22.66
C PRO A 1122 39.97 -25.01 24.13
N GLU A 1123 40.93 -25.02 25.06
CA GLU A 1123 40.70 -24.82 26.50
C GLU A 1123 40.49 -23.35 26.90
N THR A 1124 40.58 -22.39 25.97
CA THR A 1124 40.32 -20.98 26.27
C THR A 1124 38.87 -20.78 26.70
N GLU A 1125 38.68 -20.11 27.85
CA GLU A 1125 37.36 -19.73 28.36
C GLU A 1125 36.66 -18.72 27.45
N ALA A 1126 35.35 -18.92 27.29
CA ALA A 1126 34.46 -18.10 26.47
C ALA A 1126 33.27 -17.61 27.30
N TYR A 1127 32.89 -16.34 27.11
CA TYR A 1127 31.87 -15.69 27.94
C TYR A 1127 30.81 -14.96 27.11
N PHE A 1128 29.59 -14.93 27.63
CA PHE A 1128 28.46 -14.14 27.13
C PHE A 1128 28.00 -13.06 28.13
N ALA A 1129 28.62 -12.96 29.31
CA ALA A 1129 28.48 -11.84 30.24
C ALA A 1129 29.74 -10.95 30.25
N HIS A 1130 29.60 -9.69 30.69
CA HIS A 1130 30.75 -8.79 30.78
C HIS A 1130 31.68 -9.18 31.94
N GLN A 1131 32.91 -9.60 31.61
CA GLN A 1131 33.97 -9.81 32.58
C GLN A 1131 34.93 -8.61 32.57
N PRO A 1132 34.90 -7.71 33.57
CA PRO A 1132 35.76 -6.51 33.59
C PRO A 1132 37.23 -6.81 33.92
N LEU A 1133 37.57 -8.05 34.26
CA LEU A 1133 38.91 -8.51 34.65
C LEU A 1133 39.52 -9.52 33.67
N SER A 1134 38.82 -9.91 32.61
CA SER A 1134 39.32 -10.90 31.63
C SER A 1134 40.23 -10.25 30.59
N ASP A 1135 41.42 -10.80 30.38
CA ASP A 1135 42.34 -10.35 29.34
C ASP A 1135 41.84 -10.80 27.94
N PRO A 1136 41.62 -9.87 26.98
CA PRO A 1136 41.12 -10.18 25.64
C PRO A 1136 42.14 -10.93 24.75
N THR A 1137 43.38 -11.14 25.20
CA THR A 1137 44.36 -11.99 24.53
C THR A 1137 44.28 -13.46 24.94
N THR A 1138 43.72 -13.76 26.11
CA THR A 1138 43.62 -15.13 26.65
C THR A 1138 42.19 -15.66 26.78
N SER A 1139 41.17 -14.83 26.51
CA SER A 1139 39.74 -15.17 26.60
C SER A 1139 38.92 -14.78 25.36
N LEU A 1140 37.76 -15.43 25.18
CA LEU A 1140 36.86 -15.19 24.05
C LEU A 1140 35.53 -14.56 24.48
N ASP A 1141 35.38 -13.25 24.23
CA ASP A 1141 34.10 -12.55 24.37
C ASP A 1141 33.17 -12.86 23.19
N LEU A 1142 32.02 -13.48 23.47
CA LEU A 1142 30.99 -13.84 22.49
C LEU A 1142 29.78 -12.89 22.51
N ARG A 1143 29.74 -11.90 23.41
CA ARG A 1143 28.69 -10.86 23.42
C ARG A 1143 28.52 -10.11 22.10
N PRO A 1144 29.58 -9.83 21.30
CA PRO A 1144 29.42 -9.20 19.99
C PRO A 1144 28.77 -10.09 18.93
N TRP A 1145 28.60 -11.39 19.19
CA TRP A 1145 28.03 -12.38 18.26
C TRP A 1145 26.61 -12.82 18.65
N MET A 1146 26.22 -12.69 19.92
CA MET A 1146 24.83 -12.91 20.35
C MET A 1146 23.95 -11.68 20.08
N ASP A 1147 22.67 -11.94 19.83
CA ASP A 1147 21.60 -10.96 19.95
C ASP A 1147 21.37 -10.66 21.44
N GLN A 1148 21.58 -9.41 21.84
CA GLN A 1148 21.40 -8.98 23.23
C GLN A 1148 19.98 -8.47 23.50
N THR A 1149 19.18 -8.28 22.44
CA THR A 1149 17.82 -7.74 22.49
C THR A 1149 16.84 -8.56 21.64
N PRO A 1150 16.77 -9.91 21.82
CA PRO A 1150 15.88 -10.74 21.03
C PRO A 1150 14.40 -10.44 21.35
N MET A 1151 13.52 -10.67 20.37
CA MET A 1151 12.09 -10.41 20.55
C MET A 1151 11.50 -11.34 21.63
N THR A 1152 10.91 -10.75 22.66
CA THR A 1152 10.34 -11.47 23.81
C THR A 1152 8.86 -11.20 24.00
N LEU A 1153 8.14 -12.23 24.45
CA LEU A 1153 6.75 -12.15 24.91
C LEU A 1153 6.61 -12.72 26.32
N ASN A 1154 5.52 -12.38 27.00
CA ASN A 1154 5.14 -13.08 28.22
C ASN A 1154 4.64 -14.49 27.86
N ALA A 1155 5.03 -15.52 28.62
CA ALA A 1155 4.58 -16.89 28.40
C ALA A 1155 3.03 -17.07 28.44
N LYS A 1156 2.30 -16.13 29.05
CA LYS A 1156 0.83 -16.10 29.14
C LYS A 1156 0.15 -15.28 28.04
N ALA A 1157 0.88 -14.81 27.03
CA ALA A 1157 0.30 -14.15 25.87
C ALA A 1157 -0.55 -15.13 25.05
N SER A 1158 -1.63 -14.66 24.42
CA SER A 1158 -2.39 -15.49 23.47
C SER A 1158 -1.51 -15.86 22.26
N PHE A 1159 -1.68 -17.08 21.77
CA PHE A 1159 -1.04 -17.56 20.55
C PHE A 1159 -1.43 -16.70 19.35
N GLN A 1160 -2.65 -16.15 19.31
CA GLN A 1160 -3.07 -15.22 18.25
C GLN A 1160 -2.17 -13.97 18.16
N LEU A 1161 -1.76 -13.39 19.30
CA LEU A 1161 -0.80 -12.28 19.32
C LEU A 1161 0.58 -12.73 18.79
N THR A 1162 1.00 -13.95 19.14
CA THR A 1162 2.26 -14.54 18.66
C THR A 1162 2.25 -14.70 17.13
N VAL A 1163 1.21 -15.34 16.58
CA VAL A 1163 1.02 -15.52 15.13
C VAL A 1163 1.02 -14.15 14.42
N SER A 1164 0.27 -13.18 14.94
CA SER A 1164 0.20 -11.84 14.33
C SER A 1164 1.55 -11.10 14.35
N MET A 1165 2.40 -11.32 15.37
CA MET A 1165 3.77 -10.81 15.36
C MET A 1165 4.67 -11.51 14.33
N PHE A 1166 4.56 -12.84 14.17
CA PHE A 1166 5.30 -13.56 13.12
C PHE A 1166 4.88 -13.11 11.71
N GLN A 1167 3.58 -12.90 11.47
CA GLN A 1167 3.01 -12.39 10.22
C GLN A 1167 3.45 -10.94 9.93
N LYS A 1168 3.19 -10.01 10.87
CA LYS A 1168 3.30 -8.56 10.63
C LYS A 1168 4.73 -8.02 10.79
N LEU A 1169 5.55 -8.62 11.67
CA LEU A 1169 6.95 -8.24 11.86
C LEU A 1169 7.94 -9.18 11.15
N GLY A 1170 7.47 -10.30 10.59
CA GLY A 1170 8.29 -11.26 9.86
C GLY A 1170 9.33 -11.98 10.73
N LEU A 1171 9.03 -12.22 12.01
CA LEU A 1171 10.01 -12.73 12.97
C LEU A 1171 10.57 -14.10 12.59
N ARG A 1172 11.85 -14.34 12.92
CA ARG A 1172 12.49 -15.67 12.82
C ARG A 1172 12.14 -16.55 14.03
N TYR A 1173 12.09 -15.95 15.21
CA TYR A 1173 11.81 -16.60 16.50
C TYR A 1173 11.27 -15.59 17.54
N VAL A 1174 10.63 -16.09 18.58
CA VAL A 1174 10.17 -15.35 19.77
C VAL A 1174 10.52 -16.15 21.02
N LEU A 1175 11.11 -15.48 22.02
CA LEU A 1175 11.42 -16.07 23.32
C LEU A 1175 10.34 -15.73 24.35
N PHE A 1176 9.82 -16.73 25.04
CA PHE A 1176 8.82 -16.55 26.08
C PHE A 1176 9.48 -16.45 27.45
N THR A 1177 9.13 -15.40 28.18
CA THR A 1177 9.65 -15.14 29.53
C THR A 1177 8.52 -14.94 30.55
N ASP A 1178 8.84 -15.15 31.81
CA ASP A 1178 8.07 -14.57 32.92
C ASP A 1178 9.07 -13.89 33.88
N ARG A 1179 8.86 -12.58 34.12
CA ARG A 1179 9.77 -11.72 34.92
C ARG A 1179 11.25 -11.81 34.51
N GLY A 1180 11.52 -11.93 33.21
CA GLY A 1180 12.87 -12.07 32.64
C GLY A 1180 13.44 -13.50 32.67
N THR A 1181 12.84 -14.43 33.41
CA THR A 1181 13.23 -15.85 33.39
C THR A 1181 12.69 -16.53 32.14
N LEU A 1182 13.51 -17.30 31.44
CA LEU A 1182 13.12 -18.06 30.25
C LEU A 1182 12.03 -19.10 30.61
N LYS A 1183 11.06 -19.25 29.72
CA LYS A 1183 9.95 -20.22 29.81
C LYS A 1183 9.80 -21.07 28.55
N GLY A 1184 10.16 -20.53 27.38
CA GLY A 1184 10.17 -21.30 26.15
C GLY A 1184 10.58 -20.50 24.91
N LEU A 1185 10.45 -21.12 23.75
CA LEU A 1185 10.79 -20.60 22.43
C LEU A 1185 9.69 -21.00 21.43
N LEU A 1186 9.38 -20.13 20.48
CA LEU A 1186 8.77 -20.51 19.20
C LEU A 1186 9.60 -19.93 18.05
N THR A 1187 9.65 -20.67 16.94
CA THR A 1187 10.20 -20.27 15.66
C THR A 1187 9.09 -20.14 14.61
N LYS A 1188 9.41 -19.54 13.45
CA LYS A 1188 8.46 -19.44 12.34
C LYS A 1188 8.01 -20.81 11.80
N LYS A 1189 8.83 -21.87 11.93
CA LYS A 1189 8.45 -23.25 11.57
C LYS A 1189 7.41 -23.81 12.53
N ASP A 1190 7.64 -23.68 13.83
CA ASP A 1190 6.76 -24.23 14.87
C ASP A 1190 5.36 -23.62 14.81
N VAL A 1191 5.28 -22.31 14.55
CA VAL A 1191 4.00 -21.60 14.34
C VAL A 1191 3.28 -22.09 13.08
N TRP A 1192 3.99 -22.31 11.98
CA TRP A 1192 3.39 -22.85 10.75
C TRP A 1192 2.86 -24.27 10.96
N TYR A 1193 3.64 -25.18 11.55
CA TYR A 1193 3.23 -26.56 11.82
C TYR A 1193 1.99 -26.64 12.73
N VAL A 1194 1.90 -25.77 13.75
CA VAL A 1194 0.74 -25.71 14.66
C VAL A 1194 -0.51 -25.16 13.97
N MET A 1195 -0.37 -24.28 12.97
CA MET A 1195 -1.51 -23.85 12.16
C MET A 1195 -1.95 -24.96 11.20
N GLU A 1196 -1.02 -25.56 10.47
CA GLU A 1196 -1.30 -26.56 9.43
C GLU A 1196 -1.89 -27.86 10.01
N GLY A 1197 -1.32 -28.41 11.09
CA GLY A 1197 -1.85 -29.63 11.72
C GLY A 1197 -3.24 -29.46 12.32
N MET A 1198 -3.65 -28.23 12.67
CA MET A 1198 -5.01 -27.92 13.12
C MET A 1198 -5.99 -27.64 11.97
N GLU A 1199 -5.49 -27.39 10.74
CA GLU A 1199 -6.30 -27.42 9.53
C GLU A 1199 -6.53 -28.88 9.08
N GLU A 1200 -5.53 -29.76 9.21
CA GLU A 1200 -5.70 -31.21 9.01
C GLU A 1200 -6.69 -31.82 10.02
N GLU A 1201 -6.58 -31.49 11.32
CA GLU A 1201 -7.60 -31.91 12.32
C GLU A 1201 -9.03 -31.45 11.97
N ARG A 1202 -9.20 -30.35 11.23
CA ARG A 1202 -10.53 -29.86 10.79
C ARG A 1202 -11.07 -30.56 9.55
N GLU A 1203 -10.20 -31.02 8.64
CA GLU A 1203 -10.64 -31.87 7.53
C GLU A 1203 -10.90 -33.31 8.01
N ASP A 1204 -10.12 -33.79 8.98
CA ASP A 1204 -10.23 -35.14 9.54
C ASP A 1204 -11.13 -35.24 10.79
N ASP A 1205 -11.81 -34.18 11.24
CA ASP A 1205 -12.94 -34.28 12.20
C ASP A 1205 -14.16 -35.04 11.59
N GLY A 1206 -14.06 -35.41 10.30
CA GLY A 1206 -14.90 -36.44 9.67
C GLY A 1206 -14.49 -37.89 9.97
N ARG A 1207 -13.24 -38.16 10.41
CA ARG A 1207 -12.63 -39.49 10.66
C ARG A 1207 -11.46 -39.48 11.68
N GLY A 1208 -11.54 -38.69 12.75
CA GLY A 1208 -10.36 -38.29 13.51
C GLY A 1208 -9.56 -39.40 14.22
N GLY A 1209 -8.27 -39.12 14.44
CA GLY A 1209 -7.38 -39.95 15.25
C GLY A 1209 -5.89 -39.57 15.18
N LEU A 1210 -5.48 -38.47 15.83
CA LEU A 1210 -4.06 -38.09 15.96
C LEU A 1210 -3.46 -38.52 17.31
N GLY A 1211 -2.18 -38.95 17.32
CA GLY A 1211 -1.56 -39.36 18.58
C GLY A 1211 -0.15 -39.96 18.62
N GLU A 1212 0.61 -40.14 17.52
CA GLU A 1212 1.95 -40.79 17.64
C GLU A 1212 3.07 -40.36 16.66
N GLN A 1213 2.80 -39.57 15.60
CA GLN A 1213 3.80 -39.30 14.52
C GLN A 1213 4.90 -38.26 14.80
N ARG A 1214 5.05 -37.75 16.03
CA ARG A 1214 5.95 -36.60 16.34
C ARG A 1214 7.46 -36.88 16.29
N GLN A 1215 7.91 -37.94 15.63
CA GLN A 1215 9.31 -38.35 15.63
C GLN A 1215 9.82 -39.04 14.34
N GLU A 1216 8.97 -39.40 13.38
CA GLU A 1216 9.40 -40.05 12.12
C GLU A 1216 9.59 -39.03 10.97
N ASP A 1217 8.78 -37.97 10.90
CA ASP A 1217 8.78 -37.01 9.79
C ASP A 1217 10.09 -36.20 9.64
N GLU A 1218 10.88 -36.02 10.71
CA GLU A 1218 12.16 -35.28 10.64
C GLU A 1218 13.26 -36.01 9.84
N GLU A 1219 13.18 -37.33 9.66
CA GLU A 1219 14.15 -38.08 8.86
C GLU A 1219 13.74 -38.13 7.36
N ASP A 1220 12.44 -38.24 7.05
CA ASP A 1220 11.95 -38.33 5.67
C ASP A 1220 11.82 -36.96 4.95
N GLU A 1221 11.51 -35.84 5.64
CA GLU A 1221 11.56 -34.49 5.02
C GLU A 1221 12.94 -34.20 4.39
N GLN A 1222 14.01 -34.65 5.05
CA GLN A 1222 15.38 -34.36 4.61
C GLN A 1222 15.78 -35.18 3.37
N SER A 1223 15.12 -36.31 3.10
CA SER A 1223 15.33 -37.16 1.92
C SER A 1223 14.86 -36.49 0.62
N ASP A 1224 13.60 -36.02 0.59
CA ASP A 1224 12.96 -35.51 -0.65
C ASP A 1224 13.45 -34.08 -1.02
N LEU A 1225 13.95 -33.32 -0.02
CA LEU A 1225 14.55 -31.98 -0.24
C LEU A 1225 16.06 -32.00 -0.58
N LEU A 1226 16.82 -33.04 -0.23
CA LEU A 1226 18.24 -33.20 -0.59
C LEU A 1226 18.48 -34.20 -1.73
N GLY A 1227 17.51 -34.34 -2.64
CA GLY A 1227 17.63 -35.16 -3.85
C GLY A 1227 18.91 -34.86 -4.65
N THR A 1228 19.87 -35.80 -4.57
CA THR A 1228 21.13 -35.84 -5.34
C THR A 1228 22.12 -34.68 -5.15
N ALA A 1229 22.47 -34.35 -3.89
CA ALA A 1229 23.68 -33.57 -3.59
C ALA A 1229 24.98 -34.42 -3.60
N GLU A 1230 24.92 -35.70 -3.23
CA GLU A 1230 26.13 -36.52 -2.97
C GLU A 1230 26.77 -37.15 -4.23
N GLU A 1231 26.03 -37.36 -5.32
CA GLU A 1231 26.59 -38.00 -6.54
C GLU A 1231 27.64 -37.12 -7.27
N HIS A 1232 27.66 -35.81 -7.05
CA HIS A 1232 28.61 -34.91 -7.71
C HIS A 1232 29.99 -34.82 -7.05
N ALA A 1233 30.20 -35.40 -5.87
CA ALA A 1233 31.50 -35.39 -5.19
C ALA A 1233 32.49 -36.46 -5.72
N GLY A 1234 32.02 -37.46 -6.48
CA GLY A 1234 32.80 -38.63 -6.86
C GLY A 1234 33.63 -38.52 -8.16
N LEU A 1235 33.52 -37.42 -8.92
CA LEU A 1235 34.02 -37.34 -10.30
C LEU A 1235 34.86 -36.08 -10.61
N ILE A 1236 35.92 -35.83 -9.84
CA ILE A 1236 37.23 -35.29 -10.28
C ILE A 1236 38.26 -35.59 -9.17
N GLY A 1237 39.10 -36.61 -9.40
CA GLY A 1237 40.06 -37.13 -8.41
C GLY A 1237 40.70 -38.42 -8.90
N GLY A 1238 41.75 -38.30 -9.74
CA GLY A 1238 42.27 -39.42 -10.54
C GLY A 1238 43.25 -40.35 -9.83
N HIS A 1239 43.33 -41.60 -10.36
CA HIS A 1239 44.40 -42.60 -10.21
C HIS A 1239 45.17 -42.67 -8.87
N GLY A 1240 44.77 -43.60 -7.99
CA GLY A 1240 45.39 -43.86 -6.68
C GLY A 1240 45.90 -45.29 -6.39
N ARG A 1241 45.82 -46.20 -7.37
CA ARG A 1241 45.84 -47.69 -7.25
C ARG A 1241 44.53 -48.30 -6.77
#